data_AF-A0A1I2ULN8-F1
#
_entry.id   AF-A0A1I2ULN8-F1
#
_cell.length_a   1.000
_cell.length_b   1.000
_cell.length_c   1.000
_cell.angle_alpha   90.00
_cell.angle_beta   90.00
_cell.angle_gamma   90.00
#
_symmetry.space_group_name_H-M   'P 1'
#
loop_
_entity.id
_entity.type
_entity.pdbx_description
1 polymer ?
#
loop_
_entity_poly.entity_id
_entity_poly.type
_entity_poly.pdbx_seq_one_letter_code
_entity_poly.pdbx_strand_id
1 'polypeptide(L)'
;MNPSYSQCCFKLALPEYLEYDDHIKISYKLFYKEKTDEKIIYLNSSVTDKLGIKESDMDNPRLFNSSITMPQSASIAIYPKNKNIWMKKSKLSMTFLSNKGNKIVTTFSFEDSTISQKGKLVDVSIQVMSTEDEQTYVNCIKADSDHKSLNMTSSGVELINDHAYPSSEDSSMRDIEIPGLSKYLKALRTEKMYLMHEGGRKYKVTNGKLISKVKGIYSYIFDLETELHISDDAPIKIEVSSDHSKGTVLMCEDFQIIVQLESNIGDRIGNAYITVEPWKLLEGLEERLRKRIFLNPNSMASTLIKQGPALASNKPIELIPKGQDAVIKKALSEPVCIVWGPPGTGKTHTMSELAIKFLIDGKKVLIVSHSNVSVDGVAKKIDELLRQKKKITFLENGKVLRYGYVRDEELSQNQYVSSFYYTATKNPVLKKKLDTLLTEYAEIRRTKGLGSNEIVTIRKEINKIRGQLREQEVDYVNQASIVATTISKVIIDKVFEHKLYDVVMFDEVSMAYVLQVVCAATFAKSHFICVGDFMQLAPITQSSAKDVLCEDIFTYLGINHYGKPFFHPWLVMLNEQRRMHPKIAAFASHYVYNDLLKDHSSTSYSRNDIVAAELFRGEAINLLNLSKCYCAASKNADNSRFNILSALISFAVAVKSEANVETVSIITPYAAQTRLVRAMELDYRKHDSTEIRCATVHQFQGSESDVVIFDAVESYPSKKPGWLMGKDFNSILRLINVAVTRARGKLVTVANTTFWNNNYKDTSHTLYRLLSYLNDKGNVIEYSRDSSKLEDLVSQLSLNKFLKFYVNTGDYKKAFETDLLRAHEKIVISMPSGKIDPEYQSTILELIKEKKDQGIQVLIKCNDYASLPADWKKYSWGTNNATFPIIMIDDSITWYGVPLAPWKFIDGNSSYLTVCSIICRIDGDNTSEMIKSLSDLESRESEGGRTNLLPRPEFSANDPEGPGGLAAFIGETKKCPVCKNYLKMIRGKSGKTILWCKECQTTSLLTPDDINHYMYVKHIRCPQHRCELTARVGQYGLYIKCDAGHCLKPEDI
;
A
#
# COMPACT_ATOMS: atom_id res chain seq x y z
N MET A 1 18.91 25.51 46.64
CA MET A 1 19.65 24.90 45.52
C MET A 1 18.63 24.41 44.51
N ASN A 2 18.80 24.64 43.21
CA ASN A 2 17.94 24.00 42.21
C ASN A 2 18.10 22.48 42.30
N PRO A 3 17.01 21.69 42.22
CA PRO A 3 17.11 20.24 42.21
C PRO A 3 18.01 19.82 41.04
N SER A 4 19.13 19.20 41.38
CA SER A 4 20.20 18.94 40.43
C SER A 4 20.84 17.60 40.77
N TYR A 5 21.16 16.86 39.73
CA TYR A 5 21.96 15.66 39.84
C TYR A 5 23.42 15.96 40.20
N SER A 6 23.84 17.20 40.51
CA SER A 6 25.24 17.63 40.65
C SER A 6 26.11 16.67 41.48
N GLN A 7 25.58 16.10 42.55
CA GLN A 7 26.28 15.17 43.46
C GLN A 7 26.14 13.68 43.07
N CYS A 8 25.37 13.35 42.03
CA CYS A 8 25.21 11.99 41.50
C CYS A 8 26.17 11.73 40.33
N CYS A 9 26.63 10.49 40.18
CA CYS A 9 27.42 10.05 39.01
C CYS A 9 26.57 9.85 37.74
N PHE A 10 25.23 9.90 37.86
CA PHE A 10 24.28 9.81 36.76
C PHE A 10 23.28 10.97 36.76
N LYS A 11 22.55 11.11 35.65
CA LYS A 11 21.34 11.93 35.51
C LYS A 11 20.26 11.14 34.78
N LEU A 12 18.99 11.47 35.00
CA LEU A 12 17.88 10.92 34.22
C LEU A 12 17.41 11.93 33.17
N ALA A 13 17.04 11.46 31.99
CA ALA A 13 16.11 12.19 31.14
C ALA A 13 14.76 12.29 31.86
N LEU A 14 14.00 13.34 31.53
CA LEU A 14 12.66 13.51 32.05
C LEU A 14 11.82 12.26 31.73
N PRO A 15 11.26 11.58 32.74
CA PRO A 15 10.48 10.38 32.53
C PRO A 15 9.19 10.70 31.79
N GLU A 16 8.78 9.81 30.90
CA GLU A 16 7.54 9.90 30.13
C GLU A 16 6.59 8.79 30.58
N TYR A 17 5.31 9.08 30.76
CA TYR A 17 4.33 8.05 31.13
C TYR A 17 3.32 7.75 30.02
N LEU A 18 2.87 6.49 29.93
CA LEU A 18 1.75 6.04 29.11
C LEU A 18 0.76 5.29 30.02
N GLU A 19 -0.51 5.65 29.95
CA GLU A 19 -1.60 4.97 30.68
C GLU A 19 -2.21 3.88 29.79
N TYR A 20 -2.28 2.65 30.30
CA TYR A 20 -2.99 1.50 29.74
C TYR A 20 -4.20 1.18 30.63
N ASP A 21 -5.11 0.31 30.19
CA ASP A 21 -6.33 -0.01 30.93
C ASP A 21 -6.07 -0.69 32.31
N ASP A 22 -4.90 -1.30 32.48
CA ASP A 22 -4.49 -2.09 33.65
C ASP A 22 -3.20 -1.59 34.35
N HIS A 23 -2.38 -0.74 33.69
CA HIS A 23 -1.13 -0.24 34.25
C HIS A 23 -0.67 1.11 33.69
N ILE A 24 0.29 1.73 34.37
CA ILE A 24 0.96 2.96 33.97
C ILE A 24 2.42 2.62 33.66
N LYS A 25 2.83 2.80 32.40
CA LYS A 25 4.23 2.58 31.99
C LYS A 25 4.99 3.89 32.04
N ILE A 26 6.12 3.92 32.74
CA ILE A 26 7.00 5.09 32.84
C ILE A 26 8.33 4.76 32.16
N SER A 27 8.64 5.47 31.08
CA SER A 27 9.88 5.32 30.30
C SER A 27 10.87 6.41 30.67
N TYR A 28 12.14 6.06 30.88
CA TYR A 28 13.20 6.99 31.22
C TYR A 28 14.55 6.56 30.62
N LYS A 29 15.51 7.48 30.59
CA LYS A 29 16.89 7.18 30.17
C LYS A 29 17.85 7.60 31.25
N LEU A 30 18.75 6.71 31.64
CA LEU A 30 19.84 7.00 32.58
C LEU A 30 21.12 7.32 31.81
N PHE A 31 21.79 8.40 32.20
CA PHE A 31 23.06 8.84 31.64
C PHE A 31 24.09 8.90 32.74
N TYR A 32 25.17 8.12 32.63
CA TYR A 32 26.37 8.36 33.42
C TYR A 32 27.01 9.67 32.96
N LYS A 33 27.41 10.53 33.90
CA LYS A 33 28.03 11.81 33.57
C LYS A 33 29.43 11.62 32.98
N GLU A 34 30.16 10.63 33.49
CA GLU A 34 31.52 10.26 33.09
C GLU A 34 31.69 8.74 33.24
N LYS A 35 32.74 8.15 32.65
CA LYS A 35 33.09 6.75 32.90
C LYS A 35 33.46 6.60 34.38
N THR A 36 32.74 5.73 35.10
CA THR A 36 32.90 5.54 36.54
C THR A 36 32.81 4.06 36.90
N ASP A 37 33.52 3.65 37.94
CA ASP A 37 33.37 2.32 38.54
C ASP A 37 32.16 2.25 39.50
N GLU A 38 31.39 3.35 39.59
CA GLU A 38 30.19 3.42 40.40
C GLU A 38 29.02 2.67 39.75
N LYS A 39 28.56 1.61 40.41
CA LYS A 39 27.49 0.74 39.93
C LYS A 39 26.15 1.18 40.52
N ILE A 40 25.20 1.51 39.64
CA ILE A 40 23.88 2.01 40.02
C ILE A 40 22.83 0.92 39.83
N ILE A 41 22.04 0.67 40.87
CA ILE A 41 20.92 -0.26 40.86
C ILE A 41 19.64 0.55 41.00
N TYR A 42 18.71 0.39 40.07
CA TYR A 42 17.33 0.79 40.30
C TYR A 42 16.71 -0.14 41.34
N LEU A 43 16.13 0.43 42.40
CA LEU A 43 15.50 -0.34 43.47
C LEU A 43 13.99 -0.45 43.25
N ASN A 44 13.31 0.70 43.15
CA ASN A 44 11.87 0.80 42.97
C ASN A 44 11.45 2.25 42.63
N SER A 45 10.16 2.46 42.48
CA SER A 45 9.48 3.71 42.19
C SER A 45 8.09 3.70 42.77
N SER A 46 7.58 4.90 43.03
CA SER A 46 6.20 5.06 43.46
C SER A 46 5.60 6.34 42.91
N VAL A 47 4.32 6.27 42.56
CA VAL A 47 3.53 7.41 42.13
C VAL A 47 2.55 7.75 43.24
N THR A 48 2.57 9.02 43.67
CA THR A 48 1.57 9.60 44.56
C THR A 48 0.71 10.58 43.77
N ASP A 49 -0.58 10.30 43.64
CA ASP A 49 -1.51 11.17 42.92
C ASP A 49 -1.89 12.43 43.73
N LYS A 50 -2.74 13.28 43.14
CA LYS A 50 -3.23 14.52 43.78
C LYS A 50 -4.08 14.30 45.04
N LEU A 51 -4.64 13.10 45.23
CA LEU A 51 -5.43 12.73 46.41
C LEU A 51 -4.58 12.07 47.51
N GLY A 52 -3.28 11.87 47.25
CA GLY A 52 -2.36 11.21 48.17
C GLY A 52 -2.37 9.68 48.07
N ILE A 53 -3.04 9.10 47.06
CA ILE A 53 -3.00 7.66 46.81
C ILE A 53 -1.63 7.32 46.25
N LYS A 54 -0.93 6.38 46.91
CA LYS A 54 0.42 5.96 46.55
C LYS A 54 0.41 4.51 46.04
N GLU A 55 0.91 4.31 44.84
CA GLU A 55 1.16 2.97 44.26
C GLU A 55 2.64 2.84 43.90
N SER A 56 3.20 1.65 44.08
CA SER A 56 4.60 1.35 43.77
C SER A 56 4.70 0.44 42.55
N ASP A 57 5.81 0.47 41.83
CA ASP A 57 6.06 -0.49 40.77
C ASP A 57 6.24 -1.91 41.35
N MET A 58 6.11 -2.89 40.46
CA MET A 58 6.34 -4.30 40.75
C MET A 58 7.61 -4.82 40.03
N ASP A 59 8.44 -3.93 39.49
CA ASP A 59 9.62 -4.33 38.74
C ASP A 59 10.72 -4.78 39.69
N ASN A 60 11.48 -5.80 39.30
CA ASN A 60 12.62 -6.23 40.11
C ASN A 60 13.79 -5.23 39.98
N PRO A 61 14.64 -5.13 41.02
CA PRO A 61 15.81 -4.27 40.97
C PRO A 61 16.69 -4.57 39.75
N ARG A 62 17.24 -3.51 39.14
CA ARG A 62 18.02 -3.62 37.90
C ARG A 62 19.35 -2.90 37.99
N LEU A 63 20.43 -3.59 37.63
CA LEU A 63 21.77 -3.01 37.53
C LEU A 63 21.97 -2.26 36.19
N PHE A 64 22.51 -1.05 36.25
CA PHE A 64 22.94 -0.29 35.07
C PHE A 64 24.44 -0.47 34.80
N ASN A 65 24.82 -0.48 33.52
CA ASN A 65 26.21 -0.69 33.12
C ASN A 65 27.00 0.62 33.16
N SER A 66 27.93 0.74 34.10
CA SER A 66 28.73 1.96 34.30
C SER A 66 29.85 2.16 33.27
N SER A 67 30.15 1.16 32.43
CA SER A 67 31.18 1.24 31.38
C SER A 67 30.70 1.88 30.06
N ILE A 68 29.39 2.17 29.96
CA ILE A 68 28.75 2.78 28.78
C ILE A 68 28.29 4.20 29.13
N THR A 69 28.88 5.21 28.49
CA THR A 69 28.47 6.62 28.64
C THR A 69 27.28 7.01 27.77
N MET A 70 26.83 6.12 26.87
CA MET A 70 25.59 6.30 26.09
C MET A 70 24.35 6.11 26.99
N PRO A 71 23.21 6.78 26.67
CA PRO A 71 21.98 6.65 27.43
C PRO A 71 21.46 5.20 27.46
N GLN A 72 21.17 4.71 28.66
CA GLN A 72 20.52 3.42 28.87
C GLN A 72 19.03 3.63 29.06
N SER A 73 18.23 3.12 28.11
CA SER A 73 16.77 3.25 28.17
C SER A 73 16.17 2.16 29.07
N ALA A 74 15.22 2.56 29.91
CA ALA A 74 14.48 1.67 30.78
C ALA A 74 13.01 2.10 30.83
N SER A 75 12.14 1.15 31.16
CA SER A 75 10.75 1.45 31.46
C SER A 75 10.31 0.65 32.67
N ILE A 76 9.46 1.23 33.49
CA ILE A 76 8.84 0.59 34.66
C ILE A 76 7.33 0.56 34.51
N ALA A 77 6.67 -0.42 35.11
CA ALA A 77 5.22 -0.58 35.09
C ALA A 77 4.64 -0.53 36.51
N ILE A 78 3.69 0.39 36.72
CA ILE A 78 2.94 0.52 37.97
C ILE A 78 1.52 0.03 37.72
N TYR A 79 1.06 -0.96 38.48
CA TYR A 79 -0.28 -1.55 38.36
C TYR A 79 -1.15 -1.02 39.51
N PRO A 80 -2.00 0.01 39.30
CA PRO A 80 -2.78 0.59 40.38
C PRO A 80 -3.82 -0.43 40.88
N LYS A 81 -3.87 -0.69 42.20
CA LYS A 81 -4.87 -1.60 42.78
C LYS A 81 -6.29 -1.03 42.68
N ASN A 82 -6.40 0.30 42.58
CA ASN A 82 -7.64 1.02 42.29
C ASN A 82 -7.50 1.78 40.96
N LYS A 83 -8.48 1.64 40.06
CA LYS A 83 -8.53 2.33 38.73
C LYS A 83 -8.56 3.87 38.77
N ASN A 84 -8.35 4.49 39.94
CA ASN A 84 -8.52 5.92 40.17
C ASN A 84 -7.20 6.69 40.36
N ILE A 85 -6.02 6.12 40.06
CA ILE A 85 -4.79 6.94 40.06
C ILE A 85 -4.79 7.86 38.85
N TRP A 86 -4.64 9.16 39.11
CA TRP A 86 -4.45 10.17 38.08
C TRP A 86 -2.98 10.58 37.98
N MET A 87 -2.34 10.38 36.81
CA MET A 87 -0.98 10.87 36.59
C MET A 87 -0.89 12.38 36.51
N LYS A 88 -1.96 13.06 36.08
CA LYS A 88 -2.03 14.53 36.10
C LYS A 88 -2.01 15.04 37.54
N LYS A 89 -1.08 15.96 37.83
CA LYS A 89 -0.79 16.47 39.19
C LYS A 89 -0.25 15.41 40.16
N SER A 90 0.36 14.35 39.64
CA SER A 90 1.04 13.33 40.47
C SER A 90 2.53 13.63 40.68
N LYS A 91 3.11 12.98 41.68
CA LYS A 91 4.56 12.92 41.94
C LYS A 91 5.07 11.50 41.76
N LEU A 92 6.08 11.31 40.92
CA LEU A 92 6.83 10.08 40.77
C LEU A 92 8.12 10.17 41.57
N SER A 93 8.35 9.27 42.51
CA SER A 93 9.64 9.11 43.19
C SER A 93 10.30 7.82 42.73
N MET A 94 11.54 7.90 42.25
CA MET A 94 12.36 6.76 41.81
C MET A 94 13.60 6.62 42.69
N THR A 95 13.87 5.41 43.18
CA THR A 95 14.95 5.10 44.13
C THR A 95 16.06 4.30 43.47
N PHE A 96 17.30 4.71 43.70
CA PHE A 96 18.51 4.05 43.19
C PHE A 96 19.52 3.81 44.32
N LEU A 97 20.30 2.75 44.22
CA LEU A 97 21.36 2.38 45.15
C LEU A 97 22.72 2.40 44.44
N SER A 98 23.78 2.79 45.16
CA SER A 98 25.15 2.90 44.67
C SER A 98 26.12 2.08 45.52
N ASN A 99 27.18 1.54 44.92
CA ASN A 99 28.28 0.85 45.66
C ASN A 99 29.04 1.77 46.63
N LYS A 100 28.79 3.07 46.63
CA LYS A 100 29.31 4.01 47.63
C LYS A 100 28.47 4.09 48.91
N GLY A 101 27.48 3.22 49.09
CA GLY A 101 26.59 3.23 50.25
C GLY A 101 25.53 4.33 50.20
N ASN A 102 25.22 4.84 49.00
CA ASN A 102 24.27 5.93 48.81
C ASN A 102 22.93 5.42 48.26
N LYS A 103 21.83 5.85 48.89
CA LYS A 103 20.46 5.75 48.40
C LYS A 103 20.05 7.09 47.79
N ILE A 104 19.75 7.09 46.50
CA ILE A 104 19.45 8.27 45.71
C ILE A 104 17.98 8.23 45.33
N VAL A 105 17.17 9.19 45.80
CA VAL A 105 15.75 9.30 45.46
C VAL A 105 15.52 10.53 44.60
N THR A 106 15.01 10.31 43.40
CA THR A 106 14.68 11.37 42.44
C THR A 106 13.17 11.53 42.35
N THR A 107 12.66 12.75 42.48
CA THR A 107 11.22 13.02 42.45
C THR A 107 10.86 13.93 41.28
N PHE A 108 9.84 13.54 40.50
CA PHE A 108 9.32 14.26 39.35
C PHE A 108 7.84 14.60 39.56
N SER A 109 7.38 15.76 39.08
CA SER A 109 5.97 16.14 39.05
C SER A 109 5.44 16.18 37.62
N PHE A 110 4.20 15.73 37.42
CA PHE A 110 3.49 15.86 36.16
C PHE A 110 2.43 16.97 36.27
N GLU A 111 2.56 18.04 35.49
CA GLU A 111 1.66 19.21 35.53
C GLU A 111 0.43 19.05 34.60
N ASP A 112 -0.62 19.86 34.79
CA ASP A 112 -1.96 19.69 34.16
C ASP A 112 -2.02 20.07 32.66
N SER A 113 -0.97 20.67 32.10
CA SER A 113 -0.97 21.17 30.72
C SER A 113 -0.70 20.04 29.70
N THR A 114 -1.74 19.67 28.97
CA THR A 114 -1.76 18.70 27.88
C THR A 114 -0.85 19.12 26.73
N ILE A 115 0.19 18.31 26.46
CA ILE A 115 0.81 17.99 25.15
C ILE A 115 2.03 17.05 25.38
N SER A 116 2.73 17.12 26.51
CA SER A 116 3.84 16.19 26.82
C SER A 116 3.59 15.43 28.12
N GLN A 117 3.48 14.11 28.07
CA GLN A 117 3.44 13.20 29.24
C GLN A 117 4.80 13.13 29.99
N LYS A 118 5.58 14.22 30.00
CA LYS A 118 6.94 14.33 30.55
C LYS A 118 6.92 14.87 31.98
N GLY A 119 7.67 14.24 32.87
CA GLY A 119 7.83 14.67 34.24
C GLY A 119 8.80 15.84 34.35
N LYS A 120 8.60 16.72 35.33
CA LYS A 120 9.52 17.81 35.68
C LYS A 120 10.25 17.46 36.97
N LEU A 121 11.58 17.57 36.99
CA LEU A 121 12.38 17.25 38.18
C LEU A 121 12.04 18.22 39.32
N VAL A 122 11.64 17.68 40.46
CA VAL A 122 11.27 18.42 41.68
C VAL A 122 12.37 18.34 42.72
N ASP A 123 12.95 17.15 42.92
CA ASP A 123 13.94 16.91 43.96
C ASP A 123 14.89 15.76 43.63
N VAL A 124 16.12 15.83 44.15
CA VAL A 124 17.11 14.75 44.15
C VAL A 124 17.73 14.70 45.55
N SER A 125 17.41 13.66 46.31
CA SER A 125 17.95 13.44 47.66
C SER A 125 18.93 12.29 47.69
N ILE A 126 20.00 12.43 48.47
CA ILE A 126 21.04 11.41 48.68
C ILE A 126 21.08 11.10 50.18
N GLN A 127 20.91 9.83 50.53
CA GLN A 127 20.88 9.32 51.90
C GLN A 127 21.88 8.18 52.03
N VAL A 128 22.33 7.88 53.24
CA VAL A 128 23.12 6.66 53.51
C VAL A 128 22.17 5.46 53.43
N MET A 129 22.61 4.38 52.79
CA MET A 129 21.85 3.15 52.68
C MET A 129 21.55 2.54 54.06
N SER A 130 20.37 1.97 54.23
CA SER A 130 20.08 1.13 55.40
C SER A 130 20.76 -0.23 55.27
N THR A 131 20.84 -0.99 56.37
CA THR A 131 21.30 -2.39 56.35
C THR A 131 20.50 -3.28 55.38
N GLU A 132 19.20 -3.00 55.19
CA GLU A 132 18.35 -3.69 54.22
C GLU A 132 18.66 -3.28 52.77
N ASP A 133 18.92 -2.00 52.52
CA ASP A 133 19.33 -1.50 51.20
C ASP A 133 20.69 -2.11 50.80
N GLU A 134 21.64 -2.23 51.75
CA GLU A 134 22.95 -2.86 51.54
C GLU A 134 22.82 -4.34 51.20
N GLN A 135 22.00 -5.08 51.95
CA GLN A 135 21.75 -6.49 51.67
C GLN A 135 21.12 -6.69 50.27
N THR A 136 20.17 -5.83 49.91
CA THR A 136 19.52 -5.86 48.59
C THR A 136 20.51 -5.58 47.47
N TYR A 137 21.38 -4.58 47.67
CA TYR A 137 22.45 -4.25 46.72
C TYR A 137 23.41 -5.43 46.50
N VAL A 138 23.89 -6.06 47.58
CA VAL A 138 24.78 -7.22 47.51
C VAL A 138 24.12 -8.40 46.78
N ASN A 139 22.84 -8.68 47.05
CA ASN A 139 22.12 -9.77 46.41
C ASN A 139 21.99 -9.56 44.89
N CYS A 140 21.70 -8.32 44.45
CA CYS A 140 21.59 -7.99 43.04
C CYS A 140 22.93 -8.11 42.30
N ILE A 141 24.04 -7.73 42.95
CA ILE A 141 25.38 -7.88 42.37
C ILE A 141 25.78 -9.36 42.24
N LYS A 142 25.42 -10.20 43.22
CA LYS A 142 25.69 -11.65 43.17
C LYS A 142 24.93 -12.34 42.03
N ALA A 143 23.66 -11.99 41.83
CA ALA A 143 22.84 -12.53 40.75
C ALA A 143 23.41 -12.21 39.35
N ASP A 144 23.99 -11.02 39.14
CA ASP A 144 24.65 -10.64 37.88
C ASP A 144 25.98 -11.39 37.65
N SER A 145 26.75 -11.66 38.72
CA SER A 145 27.98 -12.46 38.61
C SER A 145 27.73 -13.93 38.29
N ASP A 146 26.65 -14.51 38.83
CA ASP A 146 26.25 -15.90 38.55
C ASP A 146 25.72 -16.07 37.12
N HIS A 147 25.07 -15.04 36.56
CA HIS A 147 24.66 -15.02 35.14
C HIS A 147 25.85 -14.91 34.17
N LYS A 148 26.97 -14.29 34.56
CA LYS A 148 28.18 -14.18 33.72
C LYS A 148 29.04 -15.44 33.70
N SER A 149 29.02 -16.25 34.76
CA SER A 149 29.77 -17.52 34.82
C SER A 149 29.14 -18.63 33.96
N LEU A 150 27.81 -18.59 33.73
CA LEU A 150 27.09 -19.49 32.82
C LEU A 150 27.32 -19.20 31.32
N ASN A 151 27.79 -18.00 30.96
CA ASN A 151 27.96 -17.55 29.57
C ASN A 151 29.42 -17.62 29.04
N MET A 152 30.35 -18.27 29.76
CA MET A 152 31.77 -18.36 29.35
C MET A 152 32.13 -19.58 28.46
N THR A 153 31.17 -20.15 27.73
CA THR A 153 31.46 -21.15 26.68
C THR A 153 30.73 -20.86 25.37
N SER A 154 31.02 -19.71 24.75
CA SER A 154 30.99 -19.54 23.29
C SER A 154 31.43 -18.12 22.92
N SER A 155 32.56 -18.03 22.21
CA SER A 155 33.05 -16.79 21.62
C SER A 155 32.26 -16.49 20.35
N GLY A 156 31.40 -15.47 20.41
CA GLY A 156 30.69 -14.91 19.26
C GLY A 156 29.85 -13.72 19.73
N VAL A 157 30.19 -12.53 19.26
CA VAL A 157 29.57 -11.27 19.69
C VAL A 157 28.09 -11.22 19.24
N GLU A 158 27.17 -11.46 20.17
CA GLU A 158 25.77 -11.05 20.08
C GLU A 158 25.47 -10.02 21.16
N LEU A 159 24.97 -8.85 20.74
CA LEU A 159 24.46 -7.79 21.61
C LEU A 159 23.10 -8.25 22.17
N ILE A 160 23.12 -8.66 23.44
CA ILE A 160 21.94 -9.08 24.21
C ILE A 160 21.02 -7.86 24.43
N ASN A 161 19.82 -7.91 23.85
CA ASN A 161 18.67 -7.09 24.24
C ASN A 161 17.87 -7.87 25.29
N ASP A 162 18.10 -7.58 26.56
CA ASP A 162 17.30 -8.11 27.67
C ASP A 162 15.94 -7.40 27.76
N HIS A 163 14.91 -8.08 27.27
CA HIS A 163 13.54 -7.92 27.75
C HIS A 163 13.02 -9.28 28.21
N ALA A 164 13.24 -9.58 29.48
CA ALA A 164 12.47 -10.58 30.21
C ALA A 164 12.17 -10.03 31.60
N TYR A 165 10.90 -9.81 31.91
CA TYR A 165 10.40 -9.89 33.28
C TYR A 165 9.04 -10.61 33.30
N PRO A 166 8.77 -11.38 34.37
CA PRO A 166 7.75 -12.41 34.43
C PRO A 166 6.40 -11.84 34.88
N SER A 167 5.32 -12.43 34.37
CA SER A 167 3.95 -12.22 34.82
C SER A 167 3.52 -13.33 35.79
N SER A 168 3.07 -12.95 36.98
CA SER A 168 2.17 -13.74 37.83
C SER A 168 0.85 -12.95 37.90
N GLU A 169 -0.31 -13.39 37.43
CA GLU A 169 -0.84 -14.73 37.22
C GLU A 169 -1.52 -14.84 35.84
N ASP A 170 -0.86 -15.53 34.91
CA ASP A 170 -1.55 -16.36 33.90
C ASP A 170 -0.66 -17.58 33.72
N SER A 171 -0.85 -18.60 34.57
CA SER A 171 -0.03 -19.82 34.61
C SER A 171 -0.19 -20.72 33.37
N SER A 172 -0.67 -20.18 32.25
CA SER A 172 -0.87 -20.86 30.97
C SER A 172 0.03 -20.35 29.82
N MET A 173 0.81 -19.28 30.02
CA MET A 173 1.71 -18.72 28.99
C MET A 173 3.19 -19.04 29.24
N ARG A 174 3.58 -20.31 29.13
CA ARG A 174 5.00 -20.62 28.82
C ARG A 174 5.27 -20.21 27.38
N ASP A 175 6.43 -19.62 27.11
CA ASP A 175 6.92 -19.42 25.74
C ASP A 175 7.01 -20.77 25.03
N ILE A 176 6.11 -20.96 24.08
CA ILE A 176 6.02 -22.17 23.28
C ILE A 176 7.03 -22.05 22.14
N GLU A 177 8.18 -22.67 22.31
CA GLU A 177 9.08 -22.93 21.19
C GLU A 177 8.58 -24.12 20.39
N ILE A 178 8.22 -23.90 19.13
CA ILE A 178 8.02 -24.97 18.16
C ILE A 178 9.37 -25.22 17.48
N PRO A 179 10.04 -26.38 17.70
CA PRO A 179 11.35 -26.65 17.12
C PRO A 179 11.31 -26.50 15.59
N GLY A 180 12.22 -25.70 15.04
CA GLY A 180 12.31 -25.42 13.60
C GLY A 180 11.41 -24.29 13.08
N LEU A 181 10.55 -23.67 13.92
CA LEU A 181 9.66 -22.57 13.52
C LEU A 181 9.75 -21.31 14.40
N SER A 182 10.63 -21.27 15.40
CA SER A 182 10.79 -20.13 16.31
C SER A 182 11.07 -18.80 15.59
N LYS A 183 11.94 -18.82 14.56
CA LYS A 183 12.22 -17.67 13.67
C LYS A 183 10.94 -17.10 13.06
N TYR A 184 10.08 -17.97 12.51
CA TYR A 184 8.83 -17.56 11.86
C TYR A 184 7.78 -17.08 12.87
N LEU A 185 7.69 -17.71 14.04
CA LEU A 185 6.79 -17.26 15.12
C LEU A 185 7.16 -15.87 15.64
N LYS A 186 8.46 -15.63 15.87
CA LYS A 186 8.97 -14.30 16.25
C LYS A 186 8.64 -13.26 15.18
N ALA A 187 8.89 -13.58 13.92
CA ALA A 187 8.57 -12.72 12.79
C ALA A 187 7.07 -12.42 12.66
N LEU A 188 6.21 -13.43 12.86
CA LEU A 188 4.74 -13.27 12.87
C LEU A 188 4.29 -12.33 14.00
N ARG A 189 4.87 -12.47 15.20
CA ARG A 189 4.61 -11.58 16.34
C ARG A 189 5.05 -10.15 16.05
N THR A 190 6.20 -9.96 15.41
CA THR A 190 6.66 -8.62 14.97
C THR A 190 5.68 -8.00 13.97
N GLU A 191 5.20 -8.75 12.97
CA GLU A 191 4.18 -8.26 12.04
C GLU A 191 2.85 -7.95 12.75
N LYS A 192 2.41 -8.82 13.67
CA LYS A 192 1.22 -8.59 14.49
C LYS A 192 1.33 -7.28 15.27
N MET A 193 2.42 -7.07 16.00
CA MET A 193 2.67 -5.86 16.78
C MET A 193 2.75 -4.62 15.89
N TYR A 194 3.41 -4.71 14.74
CA TYR A 194 3.46 -3.64 13.75
C TYR A 194 2.05 -3.21 13.31
N LEU A 195 1.22 -4.17 12.88
CA LEU A 195 -0.14 -3.93 12.44
C LEU A 195 -1.06 -3.43 13.58
N MET A 196 -0.77 -3.79 14.83
CA MET A 196 -1.47 -3.28 16.02
C MET A 196 -1.11 -1.82 16.33
N HIS A 197 0.16 -1.44 16.24
CA HIS A 197 0.67 -0.16 16.74
C HIS A 197 0.76 0.93 15.68
N GLU A 198 1.20 0.62 14.45
CA GLU A 198 1.29 1.62 13.37
C GLU A 198 -0.05 1.80 12.63
N GLY A 199 -1.05 0.98 12.99
CA GLY A 199 -2.28 0.81 12.24
C GLY A 199 -1.99 0.04 10.95
N GLY A 200 -2.81 -0.95 10.63
CA GLY A 200 -2.77 -1.53 9.29
C GLY A 200 -2.87 -0.43 8.22
N ARG A 201 -2.54 -0.77 6.97
CA ARG A 201 -2.62 0.16 5.82
C ARG A 201 -3.84 1.08 5.93
N LYS A 202 -3.60 2.38 6.09
CA LYS A 202 -4.65 3.40 6.05
C LYS A 202 -5.17 3.50 4.63
N TYR A 203 -6.48 3.38 4.48
CA TYR A 203 -7.17 3.52 3.21
C TYR A 203 -7.83 4.87 3.17
N LYS A 204 -7.34 5.73 2.27
CA LYS A 204 -8.01 7.00 2.01
C LYS A 204 -9.35 6.71 1.33
N VAL A 205 -10.38 7.36 1.86
CA VAL A 205 -11.74 7.29 1.35
C VAL A 205 -12.26 8.70 1.15
N THR A 206 -13.09 8.92 0.15
CA THR A 206 -13.55 10.24 -0.31
C THR A 206 -15.07 10.28 -0.42
N ASN A 207 -15.64 11.47 -0.59
CA ASN A 207 -17.07 11.68 -0.81
C ASN A 207 -17.98 11.05 0.26
N GLY A 208 -17.54 11.09 1.51
CA GLY A 208 -18.27 10.51 2.64
C GLY A 208 -19.62 11.19 2.85
N LYS A 209 -20.69 10.40 2.98
CA LYS A 209 -22.05 10.90 3.23
C LYS A 209 -22.71 10.11 4.35
N LEU A 210 -23.30 10.81 5.32
CA LEU A 210 -24.13 10.19 6.35
C LEU A 210 -25.40 9.61 5.70
N ILE A 211 -25.68 8.33 5.96
CA ILE A 211 -26.85 7.61 5.41
C ILE A 211 -27.89 7.24 6.48
N SER A 212 -27.50 7.08 7.75
CA SER A 212 -28.46 6.74 8.82
C SER A 212 -27.95 7.09 10.22
N LYS A 213 -28.87 7.39 11.15
CA LYS A 213 -28.61 7.62 12.58
C LYS A 213 -29.65 6.87 13.42
N VAL A 214 -29.23 5.85 14.16
CA VAL A 214 -30.13 5.05 15.01
C VAL A 214 -29.47 4.80 16.37
N LYS A 215 -30.12 5.22 17.46
CA LYS A 215 -29.68 4.95 18.85
C LYS A 215 -28.20 5.25 19.14
N GLY A 216 -27.68 6.36 18.63
CA GLY A 216 -26.29 6.76 18.84
C GLY A 216 -25.27 6.08 17.92
N ILE A 217 -25.72 5.25 16.98
CA ILE A 217 -24.87 4.63 15.95
C ILE A 217 -25.12 5.31 14.60
N TYR A 218 -24.04 5.62 13.88
CA TYR A 218 -24.04 6.41 12.66
C TYR A 218 -23.55 5.57 11.48
N SER A 219 -24.26 5.57 10.36
CA SER A 219 -23.85 4.84 9.16
C SER A 219 -23.44 5.80 8.07
N TYR A 220 -22.31 5.50 7.43
CA TYR A 220 -21.71 6.33 6.38
C TYR A 220 -21.43 5.49 5.15
N ILE A 221 -21.56 6.10 3.97
CA ILE A 221 -21.01 5.58 2.71
C ILE A 221 -19.82 6.44 2.31
N PHE A 222 -18.76 5.80 1.82
CA PHE A 222 -17.59 6.45 1.24
C PHE A 222 -17.22 5.80 -0.08
N ASP A 223 -16.61 6.60 -0.95
CA ASP A 223 -15.89 6.10 -2.12
C ASP A 223 -14.46 5.74 -1.71
N LEU A 224 -13.97 4.59 -2.16
CA LEU A 224 -12.65 4.08 -1.91
C LEU A 224 -11.69 4.57 -3.00
N GLU A 225 -10.45 4.87 -2.62
CA GLU A 225 -9.42 5.14 -3.62
C GLU A 225 -8.92 3.88 -4.33
N THR A 226 -9.05 2.71 -3.71
CA THR A 226 -8.69 1.42 -4.32
C THR A 226 -9.79 0.42 -4.02
N GLU A 227 -10.04 -0.54 -4.90
CA GLU A 227 -10.94 -1.65 -4.57
C GLU A 227 -10.37 -2.41 -3.37
N LEU A 228 -11.14 -2.42 -2.28
CA LEU A 228 -10.83 -3.13 -1.06
C LEU A 228 -11.89 -4.19 -0.87
N HIS A 229 -11.44 -5.40 -0.56
CA HIS A 229 -12.35 -6.46 -0.14
C HIS A 229 -12.15 -6.64 1.35
N ILE A 230 -12.86 -5.82 2.11
CA ILE A 230 -12.91 -5.91 3.56
C ILE A 230 -14.14 -6.75 3.89
N SER A 231 -13.97 -7.81 4.68
CA SER A 231 -15.08 -8.66 5.07
C SER A 231 -16.16 -7.85 5.79
N ASP A 232 -17.42 -8.20 5.57
CA ASP A 232 -18.53 -7.75 6.41
C ASP A 232 -18.17 -8.02 7.89
N ASP A 233 -18.53 -7.08 8.76
CA ASP A 233 -18.23 -7.05 10.19
C ASP A 233 -16.75 -6.86 10.54
N ALA A 234 -15.87 -6.57 9.57
CA ALA A 234 -14.48 -6.27 9.87
C ALA A 234 -14.41 -5.04 10.80
N PRO A 235 -13.69 -5.15 11.93
CA PRO A 235 -13.46 -4.01 12.81
C PRO A 235 -12.56 -2.99 12.10
N ILE A 236 -12.98 -1.73 12.18
CA ILE A 236 -12.28 -0.62 11.56
C ILE A 236 -12.19 0.58 12.50
N LYS A 237 -11.21 1.42 12.22
CA LYS A 237 -11.09 2.78 12.76
C LYS A 237 -11.17 3.77 11.60
N ILE A 238 -11.97 4.81 11.74
CA ILE A 238 -12.01 5.92 10.79
C ILE A 238 -11.44 7.18 11.42
N GLU A 239 -10.67 7.94 10.63
CA GLU A 239 -10.00 9.16 11.02
C GLU A 239 -10.40 10.29 10.05
N VAL A 240 -10.92 11.39 10.60
CA VAL A 240 -11.33 12.58 9.84
C VAL A 240 -10.64 13.79 10.49
N SER A 241 -9.67 14.38 9.78
CA SER A 241 -8.84 15.47 10.32
C SER A 241 -8.15 15.08 11.65
N SER A 242 -8.58 15.64 12.79
CA SER A 242 -8.06 15.33 14.14
C SER A 242 -8.93 14.36 14.95
N ASP A 243 -10.13 14.03 14.45
CA ASP A 243 -11.10 13.20 15.15
C ASP A 243 -11.04 11.74 14.68
N HIS A 244 -11.38 10.81 15.57
CA HIS A 244 -11.43 9.39 15.24
C HIS A 244 -12.68 8.72 15.79
N SER A 245 -13.17 7.72 15.07
CA SER A 245 -14.30 6.90 15.49
C SER A 245 -14.02 5.42 15.22
N LYS A 246 -14.47 4.55 16.11
CA LYS A 246 -14.42 3.10 15.91
C LYS A 246 -15.70 2.63 15.26
N GLY A 247 -15.60 1.53 14.52
CA GLY A 247 -16.72 1.01 13.78
C GLY A 247 -16.51 -0.36 13.17
N THR A 248 -17.48 -0.76 12.37
CA THR A 248 -17.49 -2.02 11.63
C THR A 248 -17.87 -1.78 10.18
N VAL A 249 -17.31 -2.59 9.28
CA VAL A 249 -17.71 -2.60 7.87
C VAL A 249 -19.05 -3.30 7.74
N LEU A 250 -20.06 -2.59 7.25
CA LEU A 250 -21.35 -3.18 6.90
C LEU A 250 -21.31 -3.83 5.51
N MET A 251 -20.54 -3.23 4.60
CA MET A 251 -20.38 -3.69 3.22
C MET A 251 -19.15 -3.03 2.61
N CYS A 252 -18.39 -3.77 1.81
CA CYS A 252 -17.28 -3.24 1.02
C CYS A 252 -17.31 -3.91 -0.36
N GLU A 253 -17.89 -3.23 -1.34
CA GLU A 253 -18.08 -3.72 -2.70
C GLU A 253 -17.58 -2.67 -3.69
N ASP A 254 -16.90 -3.11 -4.74
CA ASP A 254 -16.29 -2.24 -5.75
C ASP A 254 -15.39 -1.14 -5.14
N PHE A 255 -15.76 0.13 -5.33
CA PHE A 255 -15.12 1.30 -4.73
C PHE A 255 -15.99 1.94 -3.67
N GLN A 256 -16.92 1.22 -3.08
CA GLN A 256 -17.77 1.80 -2.05
C GLN A 256 -17.71 0.98 -0.78
N ILE A 257 -17.50 1.69 0.31
CA ILE A 257 -17.53 1.10 1.63
C ILE A 257 -18.62 1.76 2.44
N ILE A 258 -19.41 0.92 3.10
CA ILE A 258 -20.42 1.35 4.05
C ILE A 258 -19.95 0.90 5.43
N VAL A 259 -19.88 1.87 6.33
CA VAL A 259 -19.34 1.68 7.67
C VAL A 259 -20.36 2.11 8.71
N GLN A 260 -20.33 1.44 9.85
CA GLN A 260 -21.11 1.78 11.03
C GLN A 260 -20.16 2.28 12.12
N LEU A 261 -20.40 3.47 12.65
CA LEU A 261 -19.53 4.18 13.57
C LEU A 261 -20.23 4.49 14.89
N GLU A 262 -19.45 4.49 15.97
CA GLU A 262 -19.91 4.75 17.35
C GLU A 262 -20.10 6.25 17.65
N SER A 263 -19.61 7.14 16.80
CA SER A 263 -19.74 8.60 16.95
C SER A 263 -20.05 9.31 15.62
N ASN A 264 -20.64 10.50 15.72
CA ASN A 264 -20.93 11.35 14.56
C ASN A 264 -19.66 12.06 14.10
N ILE A 265 -19.35 11.99 12.81
CA ILE A 265 -18.19 12.63 12.17
C ILE A 265 -18.59 13.68 11.11
N GLY A 266 -19.84 14.14 11.13
CA GLY A 266 -20.40 15.15 10.21
C GLY A 266 -21.36 14.56 9.17
N ASP A 267 -22.00 15.41 8.35
CA ASP A 267 -22.99 14.99 7.36
C ASP A 267 -22.39 14.76 5.95
N ARG A 268 -21.35 15.51 5.60
CA ARG A 268 -20.56 15.37 4.37
C ARG A 268 -19.07 15.46 4.68
N ILE A 269 -18.29 14.56 4.11
CA ILE A 269 -16.87 14.39 4.42
C ILE A 269 -16.10 14.35 3.09
N GLY A 270 -15.26 15.35 2.85
CA GLY A 270 -14.47 15.40 1.61
C GLY A 270 -13.48 14.24 1.50
N ASN A 271 -12.75 13.97 2.58
CA ASN A 271 -11.85 12.82 2.71
C ASN A 271 -11.80 12.30 4.15
N ALA A 272 -11.47 11.02 4.31
CA ALA A 272 -11.23 10.34 5.57
C ALA A 272 -10.23 9.19 5.37
N TYR A 273 -9.76 8.59 6.45
CA TYR A 273 -8.90 7.40 6.41
C TYR A 273 -9.51 6.26 7.22
N ILE A 274 -9.69 5.10 6.58
CA ILE A 274 -10.17 3.87 7.22
C ILE A 274 -8.98 2.93 7.46
N THR A 275 -8.89 2.37 8.65
CA THR A 275 -7.90 1.34 9.00
C THR A 275 -8.63 0.07 9.39
N VAL A 276 -8.37 -1.03 8.68
CA VAL A 276 -8.80 -2.39 9.08
C VAL A 276 -7.85 -2.90 10.17
N GLU A 277 -8.30 -3.78 11.05
CA GLU A 277 -7.45 -4.42 12.08
C GLU A 277 -6.98 -5.85 11.66
N PRO A 278 -6.02 -6.01 10.73
CA PRO A 278 -5.58 -7.32 10.21
C PRO A 278 -4.82 -8.19 11.23
N TRP A 279 -4.40 -7.63 12.37
CA TRP A 279 -3.66 -8.37 13.40
C TRP A 279 -4.47 -9.49 14.06
N LYS A 280 -5.81 -9.38 14.10
CA LYS A 280 -6.71 -10.42 14.66
C LYS A 280 -6.60 -11.76 13.92
N LEU A 281 -6.31 -11.73 12.61
CA LEU A 281 -6.06 -12.95 11.83
C LEU A 281 -4.76 -13.64 12.24
N LEU A 282 -3.71 -12.86 12.51
CA LEU A 282 -2.41 -13.37 12.94
C LEU A 282 -2.47 -13.91 14.37
N GLU A 283 -3.24 -13.25 15.23
CA GLU A 283 -3.55 -13.75 16.57
C GLU A 283 -4.30 -15.08 16.52
N GLY A 284 -5.37 -15.18 15.71
CA GLY A 284 -6.09 -16.44 15.53
C GLY A 284 -5.20 -17.56 14.98
N LEU A 285 -4.25 -17.25 14.10
CA LEU A 285 -3.27 -18.23 13.60
C LEU A 285 -2.35 -18.75 14.72
N GLU A 286 -1.82 -17.83 15.54
CA GLU A 286 -0.99 -18.17 16.70
C GLU A 286 -1.74 -19.06 17.69
N GLU A 287 -2.98 -18.69 18.02
CA GLU A 287 -3.83 -19.48 18.92
C GLU A 287 -4.13 -20.87 18.35
N ARG A 288 -4.45 -20.97 17.05
CA ARG A 288 -4.77 -22.23 16.38
C ARG A 288 -3.57 -23.18 16.33
N LEU A 289 -2.40 -22.66 16.00
CA LEU A 289 -1.13 -23.41 16.02
C LEU A 289 -0.83 -23.94 17.43
N ARG A 290 -0.97 -23.07 18.45
CA ARG A 290 -0.78 -23.45 19.86
C ARG A 290 -1.69 -24.60 20.26
N LYS A 291 -3.00 -24.49 19.98
CA LYS A 291 -3.99 -25.51 20.33
C LYS A 291 -3.69 -26.84 19.64
N ARG A 292 -3.29 -26.85 18.35
CA ARG A 292 -3.23 -28.09 17.57
C ARG A 292 -1.87 -28.80 17.56
N ILE A 293 -0.76 -28.07 17.55
CA ILE A 293 0.57 -28.69 17.46
C ILE A 293 0.91 -29.42 18.75
N PHE A 294 0.48 -28.91 19.91
CA PHE A 294 0.73 -29.53 21.21
C PHE A 294 -0.15 -30.75 21.50
N LEU A 295 -1.38 -30.76 21.00
CA LEU A 295 -2.31 -31.87 21.20
C LEU A 295 -2.05 -33.05 20.28
N ASN A 296 -1.27 -32.88 19.19
CA ASN A 296 -1.03 -33.95 18.23
C ASN A 296 0.40 -33.94 17.62
N PRO A 297 1.42 -34.39 18.39
CA PRO A 297 2.84 -34.34 17.99
C PRO A 297 3.21 -35.23 16.80
N ASN A 298 2.34 -36.17 16.40
CA ASN A 298 2.50 -37.05 15.24
C ASN A 298 1.66 -36.60 14.01
N SER A 299 1.26 -35.33 13.97
CA SER A 299 0.50 -34.77 12.85
C SER A 299 1.35 -34.62 11.57
N MET A 300 0.68 -34.51 10.42
CA MET A 300 1.33 -34.25 9.12
C MET A 300 2.19 -32.98 9.12
N ALA A 301 1.85 -32.02 10.00
CA ALA A 301 2.67 -30.84 10.26
C ALA A 301 4.07 -31.20 10.81
N SER A 302 4.18 -32.22 11.67
CA SER A 302 5.46 -32.70 12.22
C SER A 302 6.36 -33.25 11.12
N THR A 303 5.80 -34.03 10.19
CA THR A 303 6.50 -34.52 8.99
C THR A 303 6.99 -33.36 8.14
N LEU A 304 6.13 -32.39 7.85
CA LEU A 304 6.46 -31.20 7.05
C LEU A 304 7.61 -30.38 7.68
N ILE A 305 7.56 -30.15 9.00
CA ILE A 305 8.55 -29.32 9.73
C ILE A 305 9.89 -30.04 9.88
N LYS A 306 9.87 -31.32 10.27
CA LYS A 306 11.10 -32.06 10.64
C LYS A 306 11.77 -32.70 9.44
N GLN A 307 11.01 -33.37 8.57
CA GLN A 307 11.58 -34.11 7.45
C GLN A 307 11.76 -33.24 6.21
N GLY A 308 10.87 -32.27 5.98
CA GLY A 308 10.89 -31.45 4.76
C GLY A 308 12.23 -30.78 4.50
N PRO A 309 12.71 -29.87 5.38
CA PRO A 309 14.01 -29.24 5.20
C PRO A 309 15.19 -30.23 5.17
N ALA A 310 15.08 -31.35 5.89
CA ALA A 310 16.13 -32.38 5.92
C ALA A 310 16.27 -33.16 4.60
N LEU A 311 15.26 -33.12 3.73
CA LEU A 311 15.26 -33.75 2.41
C LEU A 311 15.74 -32.81 1.29
N ALA A 312 16.08 -31.56 1.62
CA ALA A 312 16.64 -30.61 0.67
C ALA A 312 17.92 -31.17 0.01
N SER A 313 18.11 -30.86 -1.27
CA SER A 313 19.25 -31.35 -2.04
C SER A 313 19.76 -30.30 -3.02
N ASN A 314 21.02 -30.42 -3.42
CA ASN A 314 21.62 -29.59 -4.46
C ASN A 314 21.48 -30.19 -5.87
N LYS A 315 20.65 -31.24 -6.03
CA LYS A 315 20.44 -31.88 -7.34
C LYS A 315 19.68 -30.94 -8.28
N PRO A 316 19.94 -31.01 -9.60
CA PRO A 316 19.29 -30.15 -10.59
C PRO A 316 17.76 -30.33 -10.60
N ILE A 317 17.02 -29.22 -10.77
CA ILE A 317 15.55 -29.21 -10.77
C ILE A 317 14.97 -30.06 -11.92
N GLU A 318 15.72 -30.26 -12.99
CA GLU A 318 15.36 -31.04 -14.18
C GLU A 318 15.09 -32.51 -13.84
N LEU A 319 15.57 -33.03 -12.69
CA LEU A 319 15.39 -34.42 -12.28
C LEU A 319 14.03 -34.71 -11.64
N ILE A 320 13.21 -33.69 -11.34
CA ILE A 320 11.90 -33.92 -10.73
C ILE A 320 10.95 -34.63 -11.72
N PRO A 321 10.02 -35.47 -11.22
CA PRO A 321 8.93 -36.02 -12.03
C PRO A 321 8.05 -34.89 -12.60
N LYS A 322 7.53 -35.09 -13.81
CA LYS A 322 6.72 -34.08 -14.52
C LYS A 322 5.47 -34.69 -15.13
N GLY A 323 4.43 -33.89 -15.26
CA GLY A 323 3.16 -34.25 -15.90
C GLY A 323 2.04 -34.55 -14.89
N GLN A 324 0.80 -34.47 -15.37
CA GLN A 324 -0.40 -34.66 -14.54
C GLN A 324 -0.46 -36.06 -13.92
N ASP A 325 -0.10 -37.10 -14.68
CA ASP A 325 -0.07 -38.49 -14.16
C ASP A 325 0.96 -38.68 -13.05
N ALA A 326 2.13 -38.04 -13.17
CA ALA A 326 3.14 -38.07 -12.12
C ALA A 326 2.64 -37.39 -10.84
N VAL A 327 1.94 -36.25 -10.98
CA VAL A 327 1.30 -35.55 -9.85
C VAL A 327 0.26 -36.44 -9.19
N ILE A 328 -0.64 -37.02 -9.97
CA ILE A 328 -1.72 -37.89 -9.46
C ILE A 328 -1.13 -39.09 -8.74
N LYS A 329 -0.16 -39.79 -9.36
CA LYS A 329 0.50 -40.96 -8.78
C LYS A 329 1.12 -40.61 -7.43
N LYS A 330 1.91 -39.53 -7.38
CA LYS A 330 2.61 -39.09 -6.17
C LYS A 330 1.66 -38.67 -5.06
N ALA A 331 0.64 -37.88 -5.39
CA ALA A 331 -0.35 -37.39 -4.43
C ALA A 331 -1.22 -38.49 -3.82
N LEU A 332 -1.41 -39.62 -4.52
CA LEU A 332 -2.13 -40.79 -4.00
C LEU A 332 -1.24 -41.75 -3.21
N SER A 333 0.07 -41.75 -3.45
CA SER A 333 1.00 -42.71 -2.83
C SER A 333 1.80 -42.15 -1.65
N GLU A 334 2.00 -40.84 -1.58
CA GLU A 334 2.87 -40.21 -0.59
C GLU A 334 2.10 -39.33 0.39
N PRO A 335 2.47 -39.34 1.69
CA PRO A 335 1.77 -38.56 2.70
C PRO A 335 1.93 -37.04 2.51
N VAL A 336 3.02 -36.60 1.88
CA VAL A 336 3.27 -35.19 1.55
C VAL A 336 3.62 -35.10 0.08
N CYS A 337 2.88 -34.27 -0.67
CA CYS A 337 3.14 -34.01 -2.08
C CYS A 337 3.20 -32.50 -2.32
N ILE A 338 4.29 -32.03 -2.92
CA ILE A 338 4.48 -30.63 -3.30
C ILE A 338 4.39 -30.52 -4.82
N VAL A 339 3.34 -29.88 -5.30
CA VAL A 339 3.07 -29.69 -6.73
C VAL A 339 3.53 -28.29 -7.15
N TRP A 340 4.54 -28.25 -8.01
CA TRP A 340 4.92 -27.04 -8.73
C TRP A 340 4.04 -26.89 -9.96
N GLY A 341 3.15 -25.91 -9.95
CA GLY A 341 2.21 -25.64 -11.03
C GLY A 341 2.40 -24.28 -11.66
N PRO A 342 3.25 -24.14 -12.69
CA PRO A 342 3.32 -22.97 -13.54
C PRO A 342 1.96 -22.52 -14.12
N PRO A 343 1.87 -21.32 -14.72
CA PRO A 343 0.66 -20.80 -15.35
C PRO A 343 0.13 -21.69 -16.46
N GLY A 344 -1.19 -21.89 -16.49
CA GLY A 344 -1.87 -22.64 -17.55
C GLY A 344 -1.68 -24.15 -17.52
N THR A 345 -0.98 -24.73 -16.54
CA THR A 345 -0.66 -26.18 -16.51
C THR A 345 -1.75 -27.07 -15.91
N GLY A 346 -2.88 -26.46 -15.55
CA GLY A 346 -4.06 -27.18 -15.04
C GLY A 346 -4.02 -27.52 -13.55
N LYS A 347 -3.44 -26.65 -12.70
CA LYS A 347 -3.46 -26.77 -11.23
C LYS A 347 -4.87 -27.10 -10.70
N THR A 348 -5.81 -26.20 -10.94
CA THR A 348 -7.22 -26.31 -10.53
C THR A 348 -7.84 -27.62 -11.02
N HIS A 349 -7.68 -27.94 -12.30
CA HIS A 349 -8.17 -29.20 -12.87
C HIS A 349 -7.60 -30.43 -12.16
N THR A 350 -6.29 -30.47 -11.96
CA THR A 350 -5.59 -31.60 -11.33
C THR A 350 -6.00 -31.76 -9.87
N MET A 351 -6.14 -30.65 -9.14
CA MET A 351 -6.65 -30.66 -7.76
C MET A 351 -8.09 -31.16 -7.68
N SER A 352 -8.98 -30.69 -8.56
CA SER A 352 -10.37 -31.14 -8.60
C SER A 352 -10.48 -32.63 -8.94
N GLU A 353 -9.69 -33.13 -9.89
CA GLU A 353 -9.63 -34.58 -10.20
C GLU A 353 -9.13 -35.40 -9.00
N LEU A 354 -8.10 -34.94 -8.29
CA LEU A 354 -7.62 -35.59 -7.07
C LEU A 354 -8.69 -35.59 -5.97
N ALA A 355 -9.36 -34.46 -5.75
CA ALA A 355 -10.40 -34.35 -4.72
C ALA A 355 -11.58 -35.28 -5.02
N ILE A 356 -11.97 -35.40 -6.29
CA ILE A 356 -13.02 -36.32 -6.73
C ILE A 356 -12.58 -37.78 -6.53
N LYS A 357 -11.33 -38.15 -6.81
CA LYS A 357 -10.81 -39.51 -6.55
C LYS A 357 -10.92 -39.86 -5.07
N PHE A 358 -10.42 -39.01 -4.19
CA PHE A 358 -10.53 -39.21 -2.74
C PHE A 358 -11.98 -39.24 -2.25
N LEU A 359 -12.87 -38.40 -2.80
CA LEU A 359 -14.30 -38.44 -2.49
C LEU A 359 -14.95 -39.78 -2.86
N ILE A 360 -14.61 -40.32 -4.03
CA ILE A 360 -15.10 -41.63 -4.48
C ILE A 360 -14.60 -42.74 -3.56
N ASP A 361 -13.38 -42.62 -3.04
CA ASP A 361 -12.80 -43.54 -2.04
C ASP A 361 -13.37 -43.33 -0.62
N GLY A 362 -14.41 -42.51 -0.47
CA GLY A 362 -15.09 -42.24 0.80
C GLY A 362 -14.29 -41.37 1.77
N LYS A 363 -13.23 -40.69 1.29
CA LYS A 363 -12.37 -39.84 2.12
C LYS A 363 -12.95 -38.44 2.30
N LYS A 364 -12.68 -37.84 3.45
CA LYS A 364 -12.95 -36.42 3.71
C LYS A 364 -11.80 -35.55 3.23
N VAL A 365 -12.10 -34.55 2.41
CA VAL A 365 -11.13 -33.64 1.79
C VAL A 365 -11.41 -32.21 2.24
N LEU A 366 -10.37 -31.52 2.72
CA LEU A 366 -10.40 -30.08 2.93
C LEU A 366 -9.54 -29.40 1.86
N ILE A 367 -10.12 -28.49 1.11
CA ILE A 367 -9.42 -27.67 0.12
C ILE A 367 -9.32 -26.26 0.67
N VAL A 368 -8.10 -25.74 0.77
CA VAL A 368 -7.83 -24.39 1.25
C VAL A 368 -7.03 -23.56 0.26
N SER A 369 -7.25 -22.26 0.24
CA SER A 369 -6.38 -21.30 -0.45
C SER A 369 -6.33 -19.96 0.30
N HIS A 370 -5.42 -19.09 -0.13
CA HIS A 370 -5.27 -17.74 0.43
C HIS A 370 -6.30 -16.74 -0.16
N SER A 371 -6.92 -17.04 -1.30
CA SER A 371 -7.88 -16.14 -1.98
C SER A 371 -9.23 -16.81 -2.23
N ASN A 372 -10.33 -16.05 -2.23
CA ASN A 372 -11.65 -16.59 -2.57
C ASN A 372 -11.71 -17.06 -4.04
N VAL A 373 -11.10 -16.31 -4.97
CA VAL A 373 -11.07 -16.65 -6.41
C VAL A 373 -10.51 -18.05 -6.66
N SER A 374 -9.41 -18.40 -6.00
CA SER A 374 -8.78 -19.72 -6.15
C SER A 374 -9.71 -20.83 -5.66
N VAL A 375 -10.35 -20.64 -4.50
CA VAL A 375 -11.26 -21.65 -3.94
C VAL A 375 -12.52 -21.80 -4.81
N ASP A 376 -13.07 -20.68 -5.31
CA ASP A 376 -14.23 -20.67 -6.20
C ASP A 376 -13.92 -21.43 -7.49
N GLY A 377 -12.74 -21.18 -8.08
CA GLY A 377 -12.27 -21.90 -9.27
C GLY A 377 -12.19 -23.42 -9.07
N VAL A 378 -11.65 -23.89 -7.94
CA VAL A 378 -11.60 -25.33 -7.63
C VAL A 378 -13.00 -25.91 -7.42
N ALA A 379 -13.86 -25.20 -6.69
CA ALA A 379 -15.22 -25.65 -6.40
C ALA A 379 -16.09 -25.76 -7.68
N LYS A 380 -16.03 -24.73 -8.54
CA LYS A 380 -16.68 -24.74 -9.86
C LYS A 380 -16.16 -25.89 -10.73
N LYS A 381 -14.84 -26.12 -10.72
CA LYS A 381 -14.27 -27.22 -11.49
C LYS A 381 -14.68 -28.61 -10.97
N ILE A 382 -14.86 -28.77 -9.66
CA ILE A 382 -15.41 -30.02 -9.09
C ILE A 382 -16.86 -30.23 -9.54
N ASP A 383 -17.70 -29.18 -9.53
CA ASP A 383 -19.08 -29.23 -10.04
C ASP A 383 -19.12 -29.73 -11.49
N GLU A 384 -18.36 -29.07 -12.37
CA GLU A 384 -18.24 -29.42 -13.78
C GLU A 384 -17.83 -30.90 -13.98
N LEU A 385 -16.76 -31.32 -13.32
CA LEU A 385 -16.22 -32.67 -13.47
C LEU A 385 -17.16 -33.74 -12.90
N LEU A 386 -17.85 -33.48 -11.79
CA LEU A 386 -18.84 -34.43 -11.25
C LEU A 386 -20.04 -34.57 -12.17
N ARG A 387 -20.52 -33.48 -12.80
CA ARG A 387 -21.57 -33.54 -13.82
C ARG A 387 -21.12 -34.32 -15.05
N GLN A 388 -19.93 -34.05 -15.57
CA GLN A 388 -19.36 -34.77 -16.71
C GLN A 388 -19.21 -36.27 -16.43
N LYS A 389 -18.78 -36.64 -15.22
CA LYS A 389 -18.66 -38.04 -14.77
C LYS A 389 -20.01 -38.67 -14.36
N LYS A 390 -21.15 -37.97 -14.56
CA LYS A 390 -22.51 -38.42 -14.19
C LYS A 390 -22.65 -38.79 -12.70
N LYS A 391 -21.97 -38.04 -11.82
CA LYS A 391 -21.92 -38.22 -10.37
C LYS A 391 -22.55 -37.05 -9.60
N ILE A 392 -23.60 -36.46 -10.17
CA ILE A 392 -24.32 -35.30 -9.60
C ILE A 392 -24.91 -35.55 -8.20
N THR A 393 -25.19 -36.82 -7.86
CA THR A 393 -25.74 -37.20 -6.56
C THR A 393 -24.85 -36.82 -5.37
N PHE A 394 -23.53 -36.67 -5.56
CA PHE A 394 -22.67 -36.12 -4.51
C PHE A 394 -23.01 -34.65 -4.21
N LEU A 395 -23.36 -33.88 -5.24
CA LEU A 395 -23.71 -32.47 -5.14
C LEU A 395 -25.10 -32.30 -4.51
N GLU A 396 -26.09 -33.07 -4.96
CA GLU A 396 -27.47 -33.03 -4.46
C GLU A 396 -27.57 -33.37 -2.96
N ASN A 397 -26.70 -34.26 -2.49
CA ASN A 397 -26.60 -34.69 -1.10
C ASN A 397 -25.68 -33.80 -0.25
N GLY A 398 -25.21 -32.67 -0.77
CA GLY A 398 -24.36 -31.73 -0.04
C GLY A 398 -23.00 -32.31 0.35
N LYS A 399 -22.48 -33.28 -0.40
CA LYS A 399 -21.15 -33.88 -0.13
C LYS A 399 -20.00 -32.97 -0.53
N VAL A 400 -20.24 -31.96 -1.37
CA VAL A 400 -19.23 -30.99 -1.81
C VAL A 400 -19.77 -29.60 -1.55
N LEU A 401 -19.11 -28.85 -0.67
CA LEU A 401 -19.53 -27.49 -0.31
C LEU A 401 -18.37 -26.50 -0.34
N ARG A 402 -18.61 -25.35 -0.98
CA ARG A 402 -17.79 -24.14 -0.91
C ARG A 402 -18.27 -23.28 0.25
N TYR A 403 -17.46 -23.19 1.30
CA TYR A 403 -17.80 -22.51 2.56
C TYR A 403 -17.18 -21.13 2.69
N GLY A 404 -18.01 -20.11 2.96
CA GLY A 404 -17.62 -18.71 3.11
C GLY A 404 -18.07 -17.84 1.93
N TYR A 405 -17.50 -16.65 1.82
CA TYR A 405 -17.82 -15.72 0.73
C TYR A 405 -17.39 -16.28 -0.63
N VAL A 406 -18.25 -16.14 -1.63
CA VAL A 406 -18.04 -16.57 -3.03
C VAL A 406 -18.02 -15.32 -3.89
N ARG A 407 -16.93 -15.14 -4.65
CA ARG A 407 -16.72 -13.99 -5.55
C ARG A 407 -17.25 -14.26 -6.96
N ASP A 408 -17.17 -15.51 -7.43
CA ASP A 408 -17.72 -15.90 -8.73
C ASP A 408 -19.26 -15.82 -8.70
N GLU A 409 -19.86 -14.99 -9.56
CA GLU A 409 -21.30 -14.71 -9.53
C GLU A 409 -22.16 -15.96 -9.79
N GLU A 410 -21.78 -16.77 -10.78
CA GLU A 410 -22.49 -18.01 -11.13
C GLU A 410 -22.42 -19.01 -9.97
N LEU A 411 -21.23 -19.23 -9.41
CA LEU A 411 -21.04 -20.11 -8.26
C LEU A 411 -21.75 -19.58 -7.02
N SER A 412 -21.80 -18.25 -6.84
CA SER A 412 -22.44 -17.64 -5.69
C SER A 412 -23.90 -18.05 -5.57
N GLN A 413 -24.60 -18.21 -6.70
CA GLN A 413 -26.01 -18.62 -6.79
C GLN A 413 -26.21 -20.14 -6.98
N ASN A 414 -25.13 -20.92 -7.05
CA ASN A 414 -25.21 -22.35 -7.29
C ASN A 414 -25.83 -23.11 -6.10
N GLN A 415 -27.01 -23.70 -6.33
CA GLN A 415 -27.81 -24.37 -5.31
C GLN A 415 -27.19 -25.64 -4.71
N TYR A 416 -26.13 -26.19 -5.33
CA TYR A 416 -25.53 -27.44 -4.88
C TYR A 416 -24.18 -27.25 -4.20
N VAL A 417 -23.38 -26.28 -4.66
CA VAL A 417 -21.99 -26.14 -4.25
C VAL A 417 -21.79 -24.99 -3.27
N SER A 418 -22.49 -23.85 -3.44
CA SER A 418 -22.43 -22.75 -2.47
C SER A 418 -23.08 -23.19 -1.17
N SER A 419 -22.34 -23.25 -0.06
CA SER A 419 -22.88 -23.72 1.23
C SER A 419 -24.07 -22.89 1.68
N PHE A 420 -24.01 -21.58 1.46
CA PHE A 420 -25.09 -20.66 1.79
C PHE A 420 -26.35 -20.95 0.97
N TYR A 421 -26.25 -21.04 -0.35
CA TYR A 421 -27.42 -21.30 -1.21
C TYR A 421 -27.93 -22.73 -1.12
N TYR A 422 -27.05 -23.71 -0.93
CA TYR A 422 -27.44 -25.08 -0.60
C TYR A 422 -28.32 -25.08 0.66
N THR A 423 -27.88 -24.40 1.72
CA THR A 423 -28.66 -24.25 2.96
C THR A 423 -30.00 -23.55 2.71
N ALA A 424 -30.00 -22.46 1.94
CA ALA A 424 -31.23 -21.76 1.56
C ALA A 424 -32.21 -22.68 0.80
N THR A 425 -31.73 -23.54 -0.10
CA THR A 425 -32.60 -24.47 -0.83
C THR A 425 -33.24 -25.53 0.07
N LYS A 426 -32.59 -25.90 1.17
CA LYS A 426 -33.17 -26.78 2.20
C LYS A 426 -34.17 -26.05 3.11
N ASN A 427 -34.27 -24.72 3.02
CA ASN A 427 -35.23 -23.89 3.73
C ASN A 427 -36.04 -22.99 2.74
N PRO A 428 -37.04 -23.56 2.02
CA PRO A 428 -37.75 -22.86 0.96
C PRO A 428 -38.43 -21.55 1.39
N VAL A 429 -38.85 -21.47 2.66
CA VAL A 429 -39.51 -20.29 3.24
C VAL A 429 -38.53 -19.12 3.32
N LEU A 430 -37.35 -19.34 3.92
CA LEU A 430 -36.33 -18.30 4.03
C LEU A 430 -35.74 -17.92 2.67
N LYS A 431 -35.55 -18.90 1.77
CA LYS A 431 -35.07 -18.65 0.40
C LYS A 431 -36.03 -17.73 -0.36
N LYS A 432 -37.32 -18.06 -0.41
CA LYS A 432 -38.31 -17.24 -1.12
C LYS A 432 -38.33 -15.81 -0.58
N LYS A 433 -38.27 -15.65 0.75
CA LYS A 433 -38.21 -14.32 1.38
C LYS A 433 -36.93 -13.56 1.01
N LEU A 434 -35.78 -14.24 0.98
CA LEU A 434 -34.50 -13.64 0.59
C LEU A 434 -34.50 -13.18 -0.87
N ASP A 435 -34.97 -14.01 -1.80
CA ASP A 435 -35.01 -13.71 -3.24
C ASP A 435 -35.92 -12.50 -3.52
N THR A 436 -37.07 -12.42 -2.85
CA THR A 436 -37.97 -11.26 -2.92
C THR A 436 -37.29 -9.98 -2.44
N LEU A 437 -36.64 -10.00 -1.27
CA LEU A 437 -35.97 -8.83 -0.72
C LEU A 437 -34.76 -8.39 -1.56
N LEU A 438 -34.02 -9.33 -2.17
CA LEU A 438 -32.91 -9.00 -3.07
C LEU A 438 -33.39 -8.32 -4.36
N THR A 439 -34.53 -8.78 -4.90
CA THR A 439 -35.15 -8.16 -6.08
C THR A 439 -35.63 -6.75 -5.76
N GLU A 440 -36.34 -6.58 -4.64
CA GLU A 440 -36.82 -5.28 -4.15
C GLU A 440 -35.64 -4.32 -3.88
N TYR A 441 -34.55 -4.82 -3.29
CA TYR A 441 -33.32 -4.07 -3.07
C TYR A 441 -32.69 -3.57 -4.39
N ALA A 442 -32.60 -4.44 -5.41
CA ALA A 442 -32.02 -4.09 -6.70
C ALA A 442 -32.87 -3.06 -7.48
N GLU A 443 -34.19 -3.11 -7.35
CA GLU A 443 -35.12 -2.15 -7.95
C GLU A 443 -34.99 -0.78 -7.28
N ILE A 444 -35.08 -0.71 -5.95
CA ILE A 444 -34.98 0.54 -5.19
C ILE A 444 -33.59 1.18 -5.36
N ARG A 445 -32.52 0.37 -5.43
CA ARG A 445 -31.16 0.86 -5.73
C ARG A 445 -31.12 1.59 -7.07
N ARG A 446 -31.76 1.05 -8.11
CA ARG A 446 -31.80 1.66 -9.45
C ARG A 446 -32.65 2.94 -9.48
N THR A 447 -33.78 2.98 -8.78
CA THR A 447 -34.73 4.10 -8.89
C THR A 447 -34.46 5.24 -7.92
N LYS A 448 -34.01 4.94 -6.69
CA LYS A 448 -33.92 5.94 -5.58
C LYS A 448 -32.50 6.15 -5.05
N GLY A 449 -31.51 5.40 -5.55
CA GLY A 449 -30.11 5.47 -5.10
C GLY A 449 -29.88 4.90 -3.69
N LEU A 450 -28.62 4.66 -3.35
CA LEU A 450 -28.17 3.92 -2.14
C LEU A 450 -28.56 4.54 -0.78
N GLY A 451 -29.01 5.80 -0.75
CA GLY A 451 -29.25 6.58 0.47
C GLY A 451 -30.69 6.58 1.00
N SER A 452 -31.60 5.75 0.46
CA SER A 452 -33.01 5.73 0.90
C SER A 452 -33.20 4.95 2.21
N ASN A 453 -34.12 5.42 3.08
CA ASN A 453 -34.48 4.71 4.32
C ASN A 453 -35.08 3.31 4.06
N GLU A 454 -35.69 3.11 2.89
CA GLU A 454 -36.24 1.84 2.42
C GLU A 454 -35.13 0.80 2.20
N ILE A 455 -34.01 1.19 1.57
CA ILE A 455 -32.83 0.34 1.39
C ILE A 455 -32.27 -0.11 2.74
N VAL A 456 -32.19 0.80 3.72
CA VAL A 456 -31.69 0.48 5.06
C VAL A 456 -32.57 -0.56 5.75
N THR A 457 -33.89 -0.47 5.57
CA THR A 457 -34.86 -1.39 6.18
C THR A 457 -34.83 -2.77 5.54
N ILE A 458 -34.90 -2.83 4.21
CA ILE A 458 -34.80 -4.09 3.45
C ILE A 458 -33.50 -4.81 3.76
N ARG A 459 -32.39 -4.07 3.86
CA ARG A 459 -31.08 -4.64 4.19
C ARG A 459 -31.02 -5.24 5.59
N LYS A 460 -31.68 -4.65 6.59
CA LYS A 460 -31.79 -5.24 7.93
C LYS A 460 -32.50 -6.59 7.89
N GLU A 461 -33.59 -6.70 7.13
CA GLU A 461 -34.31 -7.97 6.96
C GLU A 461 -33.47 -9.01 6.20
N ILE A 462 -32.76 -8.62 5.14
CA ILE A 462 -31.82 -9.49 4.42
C ILE A 462 -30.76 -10.04 5.39
N ASN A 463 -30.15 -9.18 6.21
CA ASN A 463 -29.12 -9.60 7.17
C ASN A 463 -29.66 -10.54 8.24
N LYS A 464 -30.90 -10.33 8.70
CA LYS A 464 -31.56 -11.24 9.65
C LYS A 464 -31.75 -12.64 9.05
N ILE A 465 -32.25 -12.73 7.82
CA ILE A 465 -32.44 -14.01 7.12
C ILE A 465 -31.09 -14.69 6.86
N ARG A 466 -30.09 -13.93 6.41
CA ARG A 466 -28.71 -14.43 6.24
C ARG A 466 -28.15 -15.00 7.54
N GLY A 467 -28.39 -14.35 8.69
CA GLY A 467 -28.00 -14.84 10.01
C GLY A 467 -28.61 -16.21 10.33
N GLN A 468 -29.93 -16.35 10.14
CA GLN A 468 -30.63 -17.62 10.36
C GLN A 468 -30.12 -18.75 9.46
N LEU A 469 -29.84 -18.44 8.19
CA LEU A 469 -29.28 -19.41 7.25
C LEU A 469 -27.84 -19.81 7.62
N ARG A 470 -27.01 -18.88 8.10
CA ARG A 470 -25.63 -19.15 8.53
C ARG A 470 -25.55 -20.10 9.73
N GLU A 471 -26.53 -20.04 10.65
CA GLU A 471 -26.60 -21.00 11.76
C GLU A 471 -26.82 -22.43 11.26
N GLN A 472 -27.72 -22.62 10.28
CA GLN A 472 -28.01 -23.92 9.67
C GLN A 472 -26.88 -24.41 8.74
N GLU A 473 -26.16 -23.48 8.12
CA GLU A 473 -25.06 -23.75 7.19
C GLU A 473 -23.95 -24.59 7.84
N VAL A 474 -23.69 -24.35 9.13
CA VAL A 474 -22.68 -25.08 9.91
C VAL A 474 -22.93 -26.59 9.90
N ASP A 475 -24.18 -27.02 10.03
CA ASP A 475 -24.53 -28.44 10.10
C ASP A 475 -24.24 -29.16 8.77
N TYR A 476 -24.56 -28.53 7.64
CA TYR A 476 -24.27 -29.08 6.32
C TYR A 476 -22.75 -29.14 6.06
N VAL A 477 -22.01 -28.11 6.48
CA VAL A 477 -20.53 -28.10 6.39
C VAL A 477 -19.90 -29.17 7.29
N ASN A 478 -20.54 -29.55 8.40
CA ASN A 478 -20.11 -30.69 9.24
C ASN A 478 -20.30 -32.05 8.56
N GLN A 479 -21.32 -32.19 7.72
CA GLN A 479 -21.68 -33.45 7.07
C GLN A 479 -21.03 -33.64 5.69
N ALA A 480 -20.54 -32.57 5.07
CA ALA A 480 -19.87 -32.60 3.77
C ALA A 480 -18.60 -33.48 3.77
N SER A 481 -18.33 -34.10 2.61
CA SER A 481 -17.11 -34.87 2.37
C SER A 481 -15.98 -34.00 1.83
N ILE A 482 -16.29 -33.07 0.94
CA ILE A 482 -15.37 -32.03 0.47
C ILE A 482 -15.83 -30.68 1.01
N VAL A 483 -14.95 -29.99 1.71
CA VAL A 483 -15.14 -28.58 2.09
C VAL A 483 -14.05 -27.75 1.43
N ALA A 484 -14.44 -26.78 0.59
CA ALA A 484 -13.54 -25.82 -0.03
C ALA A 484 -13.69 -24.46 0.67
N THR A 485 -12.63 -23.92 1.26
CA THR A 485 -12.69 -22.64 1.99
C THR A 485 -11.37 -21.87 1.98
N THR A 486 -11.33 -20.64 2.50
CA THR A 486 -10.07 -19.90 2.64
C THR A 486 -9.35 -20.30 3.93
N ILE A 487 -8.02 -20.18 3.94
CA ILE A 487 -7.23 -20.47 5.14
C ILE A 487 -7.61 -19.57 6.32
N SER A 488 -7.95 -18.29 6.06
CA SER A 488 -8.43 -17.37 7.08
C SER A 488 -9.71 -17.85 7.76
N LYS A 489 -10.64 -18.44 6.99
CA LYS A 489 -11.88 -19.01 7.53
C LYS A 489 -11.59 -20.23 8.39
N VAL A 490 -10.66 -21.10 8.00
CA VAL A 490 -10.21 -22.24 8.83
C VAL A 490 -9.57 -21.77 10.14
N ILE A 491 -8.82 -20.68 10.11
CA ILE A 491 -8.13 -20.12 11.29
C ILE A 491 -9.09 -19.52 12.30
N ILE A 492 -10.10 -18.76 11.86
CA ILE A 492 -11.01 -18.04 12.76
C ILE A 492 -12.21 -18.90 13.19
N ASP A 493 -12.77 -19.67 12.26
CA ASP A 493 -14.09 -20.27 12.48
C ASP A 493 -14.03 -21.47 13.44
N LYS A 494 -14.97 -21.52 14.38
CA LYS A 494 -15.06 -22.59 15.40
C LYS A 494 -15.48 -23.93 14.80
N VAL A 495 -16.15 -23.93 13.64
CA VAL A 495 -16.53 -25.15 12.91
C VAL A 495 -15.34 -26.08 12.65
N PHE A 496 -14.13 -25.52 12.53
CA PHE A 496 -12.92 -26.31 12.29
C PHE A 496 -12.21 -26.75 13.58
N GLU A 497 -12.58 -26.26 14.76
CA GLU A 497 -11.78 -26.43 15.99
C GLU A 497 -11.42 -27.87 16.34
N HIS A 498 -12.35 -28.81 16.13
CA HIS A 498 -12.15 -30.24 16.42
C HIS A 498 -12.16 -31.13 15.17
N LYS A 499 -12.08 -30.57 13.96
CA LYS A 499 -12.11 -31.35 12.71
C LYS A 499 -10.75 -31.86 12.27
N LEU A 500 -10.76 -33.04 11.64
CA LEU A 500 -9.64 -33.61 10.89
C LEU A 500 -10.17 -34.17 9.57
N TYR A 501 -9.36 -34.05 8.52
CA TYR A 501 -9.67 -34.49 7.18
C TYR A 501 -8.65 -35.54 6.75
N ASP A 502 -9.08 -36.52 5.96
CA ASP A 502 -8.16 -37.57 5.49
C ASP A 502 -7.11 -36.96 4.56
N VAL A 503 -7.54 -35.98 3.75
CA VAL A 503 -6.72 -35.21 2.82
C VAL A 503 -6.92 -33.72 3.03
N VAL A 504 -5.83 -32.96 3.08
CA VAL A 504 -5.87 -31.50 2.99
C VAL A 504 -5.08 -31.06 1.76
N MET A 505 -5.70 -30.26 0.90
CA MET A 505 -5.09 -29.68 -0.29
C MET A 505 -5.00 -28.16 -0.10
N PHE A 506 -3.82 -27.59 -0.28
CA PHE A 506 -3.60 -26.14 -0.20
C PHE A 506 -3.20 -25.62 -1.58
N ASP A 507 -4.04 -24.77 -2.19
CA ASP A 507 -3.75 -24.06 -3.45
C ASP A 507 -3.14 -22.66 -3.22
N GLU A 508 -2.31 -22.22 -4.16
CA GLU A 508 -1.56 -20.94 -4.12
C GLU A 508 -0.66 -20.80 -2.87
N VAL A 509 0.01 -21.89 -2.46
CA VAL A 509 0.86 -21.90 -1.25
C VAL A 509 2.06 -20.94 -1.31
N SER A 510 2.44 -20.45 -2.49
CA SER A 510 3.51 -19.46 -2.65
C SER A 510 3.14 -18.08 -2.09
N MET A 511 1.85 -17.79 -1.91
CA MET A 511 1.39 -16.53 -1.29
C MET A 511 1.16 -16.63 0.22
N ALA A 512 1.20 -17.83 0.79
CA ALA A 512 0.88 -18.07 2.19
C ALA A 512 2.15 -18.04 3.05
N TYR A 513 2.02 -17.53 4.29
CA TYR A 513 3.08 -17.67 5.28
C TYR A 513 3.33 -19.15 5.57
N VAL A 514 4.60 -19.53 5.81
CA VAL A 514 4.97 -20.90 6.23
C VAL A 514 4.08 -21.39 7.37
N LEU A 515 3.81 -20.52 8.36
CA LEU A 515 2.94 -20.84 9.50
C LEU A 515 1.48 -21.13 9.14
N GLN A 516 0.94 -20.48 8.09
CA GLN A 516 -0.41 -20.80 7.59
C GLN A 516 -0.43 -22.18 6.92
N VAL A 517 0.60 -22.52 6.14
CA VAL A 517 0.72 -23.84 5.49
C VAL A 517 0.88 -24.95 6.54
N VAL A 518 1.72 -24.71 7.56
CA VAL A 518 1.86 -25.60 8.71
C VAL A 518 0.54 -25.76 9.45
N CYS A 519 -0.19 -24.66 9.70
CA CYS A 519 -1.50 -24.70 10.33
C CYS A 519 -2.47 -25.58 9.52
N ALA A 520 -2.53 -25.44 8.20
CA ALA A 520 -3.34 -26.28 7.33
C ALA A 520 -2.96 -27.77 7.43
N ALA A 521 -1.66 -28.07 7.49
CA ALA A 521 -1.16 -29.44 7.64
C ALA A 521 -1.63 -30.11 8.95
N THR A 522 -1.92 -29.34 10.01
CA THR A 522 -2.47 -29.89 11.27
C THR A 522 -3.88 -30.47 11.13
N PHE A 523 -4.58 -30.19 10.02
CA PHE A 523 -5.90 -30.74 9.72
C PHE A 523 -5.84 -32.07 8.96
N ALA A 524 -4.67 -32.46 8.44
CA ALA A 524 -4.49 -33.66 7.62
C ALA A 524 -4.19 -34.90 8.47
N LYS A 525 -4.92 -35.99 8.22
CA LYS A 525 -4.65 -37.30 8.82
C LYS A 525 -3.65 -38.13 8.01
N SER A 526 -3.80 -38.16 6.68
CA SER A 526 -3.06 -39.11 5.83
C SER A 526 -2.29 -38.44 4.68
N HIS A 527 -2.89 -37.46 4.01
CA HIS A 527 -2.27 -36.79 2.87
C HIS A 527 -2.33 -35.26 3.00
N PHE A 528 -1.21 -34.60 2.77
CA PHE A 528 -1.12 -33.15 2.66
C PHE A 528 -0.52 -32.77 1.30
N ILE A 529 -1.30 -32.04 0.50
CA ILE A 529 -0.95 -31.71 -0.88
C ILE A 529 -0.83 -30.19 -0.99
N CYS A 530 0.38 -29.69 -1.22
CA CYS A 530 0.64 -28.28 -1.48
C CYS A 530 0.70 -28.05 -2.99
N VAL A 531 -0.01 -27.05 -3.49
CA VAL A 531 -0.01 -26.66 -4.89
C VAL A 531 0.28 -25.18 -4.99
N GLY A 532 1.25 -24.81 -5.82
CA GLY A 532 1.62 -23.41 -6.00
C GLY A 532 2.76 -23.21 -6.99
N ASP A 533 3.23 -21.97 -7.07
CA ASP A 533 4.32 -21.60 -7.97
C ASP A 533 5.22 -20.55 -7.33
N PHE A 534 6.41 -20.97 -6.91
CA PHE A 534 7.44 -20.10 -6.33
C PHE A 534 8.10 -19.17 -7.36
N MET A 535 7.74 -19.26 -8.65
CA MET A 535 8.09 -18.28 -9.68
C MET A 535 7.01 -17.21 -9.88
N GLN A 536 5.91 -17.26 -9.12
CA GLN A 536 4.89 -16.22 -9.00
C GLN A 536 4.99 -15.50 -7.64
N LEU A 537 3.98 -14.70 -7.25
CA LEU A 537 4.08 -13.79 -6.11
C LEU A 537 4.34 -14.51 -4.78
N ALA A 538 5.16 -13.86 -3.95
CA ALA A 538 5.45 -14.25 -2.56
C ALA A 538 4.36 -13.73 -1.61
N PRO A 539 4.37 -14.16 -0.32
CA PRO A 539 3.60 -13.49 0.72
C PRO A 539 4.03 -12.02 0.86
N ILE A 540 3.12 -11.17 1.36
CA ILE A 540 3.36 -9.73 1.53
C ILE A 540 3.39 -9.40 3.03
N THR A 541 4.41 -8.68 3.46
CA THR A 541 4.63 -8.27 4.85
C THR A 541 4.93 -6.76 4.90
N GLN A 542 4.45 -6.06 5.93
CA GLN A 542 4.62 -4.61 6.07
C GLN A 542 5.71 -4.22 7.07
N SER A 543 5.97 -5.05 8.08
CA SER A 543 7.00 -4.80 9.09
C SER A 543 8.42 -5.13 8.61
N SER A 544 9.40 -4.84 9.47
CA SER A 544 10.79 -5.28 9.33
C SER A 544 10.95 -6.81 9.32
N ALA A 545 9.91 -7.58 9.67
CA ALA A 545 9.93 -9.04 9.63
C ALA A 545 9.84 -9.63 8.20
N LYS A 546 9.80 -8.76 7.18
CA LYS A 546 9.67 -9.11 5.76
C LYS A 546 10.63 -10.19 5.30
N ASP A 547 11.90 -10.14 5.71
CA ASP A 547 12.92 -11.10 5.28
C ASP A 547 12.60 -12.55 5.69
N VAL A 548 11.78 -12.73 6.73
CA VAL A 548 11.35 -14.05 7.21
C VAL A 548 9.96 -14.41 6.70
N LEU A 549 9.00 -13.49 6.79
CA LEU A 549 7.60 -13.79 6.44
C LEU A 549 7.33 -13.84 4.93
N CYS A 550 8.19 -13.21 4.11
CA CYS A 550 8.11 -13.34 2.66
C CYS A 550 8.79 -14.62 2.13
N GLU A 551 9.42 -15.43 2.98
CA GLU A 551 9.86 -16.78 2.60
C GLU A 551 8.63 -17.68 2.44
N ASP A 552 8.43 -18.22 1.24
CA ASP A 552 7.36 -19.17 0.94
C ASP A 552 7.71 -20.59 1.41
N ILE A 553 6.73 -21.51 1.41
CA ILE A 553 6.95 -22.90 1.82
C ILE A 553 7.99 -23.62 0.96
N PHE A 554 8.16 -23.24 -0.31
CA PHE A 554 9.15 -23.84 -1.18
C PHE A 554 10.57 -23.48 -0.72
N THR A 555 10.76 -22.23 -0.31
CA THR A 555 12.03 -21.75 0.26
C THR A 555 12.32 -22.45 1.59
N TYR A 556 11.31 -22.59 2.47
CA TYR A 556 11.43 -23.31 3.74
C TYR A 556 11.84 -24.78 3.56
N LEU A 557 11.29 -25.47 2.55
CA LEU A 557 11.62 -26.86 2.22
C LEU A 557 12.96 -27.02 1.47
N GLY A 558 13.67 -25.93 1.19
CA GLY A 558 14.90 -25.94 0.42
C GLY A 558 14.72 -26.25 -1.07
N ILE A 559 13.51 -26.09 -1.60
CA ILE A 559 13.21 -26.25 -3.04
C ILE A 559 13.73 -25.03 -3.83
N ASN A 560 13.72 -23.85 -3.23
CA ASN A 560 14.14 -22.60 -3.87
C ASN A 560 15.12 -21.86 -2.96
N HIS A 561 16.35 -21.64 -3.44
CA HIS A 561 17.35 -20.85 -2.72
C HIS A 561 17.84 -19.71 -3.59
N TYR A 562 17.69 -18.47 -3.11
CA TYR A 562 18.11 -17.25 -3.82
C TYR A 562 17.54 -17.13 -5.25
N GLY A 563 16.33 -17.65 -5.49
CA GLY A 563 15.66 -17.64 -6.80
C GLY A 563 16.12 -18.76 -7.74
N LYS A 564 16.91 -19.72 -7.26
CA LYS A 564 17.29 -20.93 -8.00
C LYS A 564 16.52 -22.14 -7.47
N PRO A 565 15.76 -22.84 -8.32
CA PRO A 565 15.08 -24.06 -7.93
C PRO A 565 16.01 -25.28 -7.91
N PHE A 566 15.76 -26.20 -6.98
CA PHE A 566 16.49 -27.44 -6.79
C PHE A 566 15.53 -28.63 -6.62
N PHE A 567 16.05 -29.83 -6.87
CA PHE A 567 15.31 -31.07 -6.64
C PHE A 567 14.97 -31.25 -5.15
N HIS A 568 13.75 -31.70 -4.91
CA HIS A 568 13.30 -32.17 -3.61
C HIS A 568 12.45 -33.44 -3.80
N PRO A 569 12.60 -34.49 -2.96
CA PRO A 569 11.88 -35.76 -3.13
C PRO A 569 10.36 -35.61 -3.19
N TRP A 570 9.77 -34.69 -2.42
CA TRP A 570 8.32 -34.42 -2.45
C TRP A 570 7.85 -33.56 -3.64
N LEU A 571 8.76 -33.01 -4.44
CA LEU A 571 8.43 -32.08 -5.52
C LEU A 571 8.08 -32.82 -6.81
N VAL A 572 6.98 -32.39 -7.44
CA VAL A 572 6.53 -32.84 -8.77
C VAL A 572 5.98 -31.65 -9.54
N MET A 573 6.21 -31.61 -10.86
CA MET A 573 5.85 -30.45 -11.69
C MET A 573 4.73 -30.75 -12.68
N LEU A 574 3.75 -29.86 -12.77
CA LEU A 574 2.86 -29.77 -13.93
C LEU A 574 3.58 -28.97 -15.01
N ASN A 575 4.10 -29.60 -16.05
CA ASN A 575 5.03 -28.94 -16.98
C ASN A 575 4.41 -28.54 -18.33
N GLU A 576 3.12 -28.79 -18.56
CA GLU A 576 2.49 -28.58 -19.88
C GLU A 576 1.32 -27.60 -19.80
N GLN A 577 1.46 -26.43 -20.43
CA GLN A 577 0.51 -25.33 -20.38
C GLN A 577 -0.54 -25.40 -21.50
N ARG A 578 -1.79 -25.02 -21.17
CA ARG A 578 -2.96 -25.04 -22.07
C ARG A 578 -3.64 -23.66 -22.19
N ARG A 579 -3.03 -22.61 -21.63
CA ARG A 579 -3.60 -21.26 -21.56
C ARG A 579 -3.14 -20.38 -22.70
N MET A 580 -1.83 -20.19 -22.83
CA MET A 580 -1.21 -19.13 -23.61
C MET A 580 -0.95 -19.59 -25.04
N HIS A 581 -1.03 -18.66 -25.99
CA HIS A 581 -0.46 -18.84 -27.32
C HIS A 581 1.06 -19.09 -27.20
N PRO A 582 1.68 -19.97 -28.02
CA PRO A 582 3.10 -20.33 -27.92
C PRO A 582 4.07 -19.13 -27.89
N LYS A 583 3.83 -18.08 -28.71
CA LYS A 583 4.65 -16.86 -28.70
C LYS A 583 4.62 -16.10 -27.35
N ILE A 584 3.52 -16.18 -26.60
CA ILE A 584 3.42 -15.59 -25.25
C ILE A 584 4.14 -16.50 -24.24
N ALA A 585 3.85 -17.81 -24.30
CA ALA A 585 4.41 -18.80 -23.40
C ALA A 585 5.95 -18.89 -23.50
N ALA A 586 6.51 -18.71 -24.69
CA ALA A 586 7.95 -18.80 -24.94
C ALA A 586 8.77 -17.84 -24.07
N PHE A 587 8.29 -16.61 -23.83
CA PHE A 587 8.97 -15.68 -22.92
C PHE A 587 9.06 -16.23 -21.50
N ALA A 588 7.91 -16.64 -20.94
CA ALA A 588 7.86 -17.18 -19.58
C ALA A 588 8.66 -18.48 -19.48
N SER A 589 8.50 -19.38 -20.45
CA SER A 589 9.20 -20.66 -20.50
C SER A 589 10.71 -20.48 -20.42
N HIS A 590 11.28 -19.63 -21.28
CA HIS A 590 12.72 -19.45 -21.36
C HIS A 590 13.28 -18.61 -20.20
N TYR A 591 12.70 -17.43 -19.93
CA TYR A 591 13.29 -16.47 -18.98
C TYR A 591 12.89 -16.70 -17.51
N VAL A 592 11.85 -17.50 -17.26
CA VAL A 592 11.32 -17.74 -15.91
C VAL A 592 11.40 -19.22 -15.52
N TYR A 593 11.04 -20.14 -16.43
CA TYR A 593 10.92 -21.57 -16.12
C TYR A 593 12.07 -22.43 -16.67
N ASN A 594 13.16 -21.83 -17.15
CA ASN A 594 14.34 -22.53 -17.72
C ASN A 594 13.95 -23.62 -18.73
N ASP A 595 13.01 -23.30 -19.62
CA ASP A 595 12.48 -24.19 -20.66
C ASP A 595 11.79 -25.47 -20.15
N LEU A 596 11.51 -25.58 -18.84
CA LEU A 596 10.75 -26.69 -18.27
C LEU A 596 9.25 -26.60 -18.59
N LEU A 597 8.73 -25.39 -18.84
CA LEU A 597 7.34 -25.16 -19.23
C LEU A 597 7.19 -25.45 -20.74
N LYS A 598 6.35 -26.41 -21.09
CA LYS A 598 6.05 -26.81 -22.47
C LYS A 598 4.63 -26.46 -22.85
N ASP A 599 4.39 -26.31 -24.14
CA ASP A 599 3.07 -26.04 -24.69
C ASP A 599 2.34 -27.36 -24.98
N HIS A 600 1.09 -27.48 -24.53
CA HIS A 600 0.22 -28.56 -25.01
C HIS A 600 -0.13 -28.30 -26.48
N SER A 601 -0.23 -29.38 -27.27
CA SER A 601 -0.51 -29.30 -28.72
C SER A 601 -1.76 -28.49 -29.06
N SER A 602 -2.75 -28.43 -28.16
CA SER A 602 -3.98 -27.65 -28.37
C SER A 602 -3.74 -26.15 -28.52
N THR A 603 -2.70 -25.61 -27.87
CA THR A 603 -2.44 -24.17 -27.82
C THR A 603 -2.02 -23.59 -29.16
N SER A 604 -1.54 -24.42 -30.08
CA SER A 604 -1.16 -24.02 -31.44
C SER A 604 -2.34 -23.60 -32.32
N TYR A 605 -3.57 -23.98 -31.95
CA TYR A 605 -4.77 -23.62 -32.72
C TYR A 605 -5.89 -23.02 -31.87
N SER A 606 -5.98 -23.36 -30.58
CA SER A 606 -7.08 -22.90 -29.70
C SER A 606 -7.10 -21.39 -29.43
N ARG A 607 -6.14 -20.64 -29.95
CA ARG A 607 -6.01 -19.18 -29.80
C ARG A 607 -6.08 -18.43 -31.12
N ASN A 608 -6.28 -19.12 -32.24
CA ASN A 608 -6.27 -18.52 -33.57
C ASN A 608 -7.33 -17.44 -33.72
N ASP A 609 -8.54 -17.66 -33.20
CA ASP A 609 -9.63 -16.68 -33.28
C ASP A 609 -9.28 -15.39 -32.51
N ILE A 610 -8.73 -15.53 -31.31
CA ILE A 610 -8.26 -14.39 -30.49
C ILE A 610 -7.12 -13.64 -31.20
N VAL A 611 -6.18 -14.37 -31.80
CA VAL A 611 -5.04 -13.78 -32.54
C VAL A 611 -5.51 -13.09 -33.82
N ALA A 612 -6.53 -13.64 -34.50
CA ALA A 612 -7.11 -13.09 -35.72
C ALA A 612 -8.03 -11.88 -35.51
N ALA A 613 -8.51 -11.64 -34.28
CA ALA A 613 -9.31 -10.48 -33.92
C ALA A 613 -8.60 -9.14 -34.19
N GLU A 614 -9.34 -8.03 -34.28
CA GLU A 614 -8.79 -6.67 -34.15
C GLU A 614 -8.76 -6.26 -32.67
N LEU A 615 -7.94 -5.31 -32.22
CA LEU A 615 -6.79 -4.68 -32.88
C LEU A 615 -5.60 -5.65 -32.95
N PHE A 616 -4.62 -5.37 -33.82
CA PHE A 616 -3.40 -6.19 -34.01
C PHE A 616 -3.67 -7.57 -34.62
N ARG A 617 -4.42 -7.61 -35.71
CA ARG A 617 -4.77 -8.83 -36.43
C ARG A 617 -3.55 -9.68 -36.78
N GLY A 618 -3.59 -10.96 -36.40
CA GLY A 618 -2.53 -11.94 -36.67
C GLY A 618 -1.38 -11.93 -35.66
N GLU A 619 -1.36 -10.98 -34.72
CA GLU A 619 -0.22 -10.75 -33.84
C GLU A 619 -0.54 -11.07 -32.37
N ALA A 620 0.07 -12.15 -31.86
CA ALA A 620 -0.12 -12.63 -30.49
C ALA A 620 0.66 -11.80 -29.44
N ILE A 621 1.77 -11.15 -29.83
CA ILE A 621 2.62 -10.36 -28.93
C ILE A 621 2.93 -9.01 -29.57
N ASN A 622 2.60 -7.94 -28.87
CA ASN A 622 2.66 -6.57 -29.37
C ASN A 622 3.37 -5.66 -28.37
N LEU A 623 4.21 -4.75 -28.90
CA LEU A 623 4.85 -3.68 -28.14
C LEU A 623 4.38 -2.33 -28.68
N LEU A 624 3.67 -1.57 -27.84
CA LEU A 624 3.28 -0.20 -28.11
C LEU A 624 4.29 0.74 -27.43
N ASN A 625 5.25 1.22 -28.21
CA ASN A 625 6.37 2.02 -27.73
C ASN A 625 6.07 3.53 -27.80
N LEU A 626 6.00 4.17 -26.63
CA LEU A 626 5.67 5.59 -26.49
C LEU A 626 6.89 6.51 -26.28
N SER A 627 8.11 6.04 -26.56
CA SER A 627 9.37 6.76 -26.24
C SER A 627 9.51 8.16 -26.87
N LYS A 628 8.86 8.41 -27.99
CA LYS A 628 8.92 9.67 -28.75
C LYS A 628 7.67 10.54 -28.58
N CYS A 629 6.72 10.11 -27.76
CA CYS A 629 5.56 10.89 -27.35
C CYS A 629 5.89 11.61 -26.04
N TYR A 630 5.10 12.59 -25.63
CA TYR A 630 5.18 13.14 -24.26
C TYR A 630 4.54 12.18 -23.25
N CYS A 631 5.07 10.97 -23.16
CA CYS A 631 4.64 9.93 -22.24
C CYS A 631 5.31 10.19 -20.88
N ALA A 632 4.74 11.04 -20.04
CA ALA A 632 5.31 11.39 -18.73
C ALA A 632 4.71 10.55 -17.59
N ALA A 633 5.51 10.24 -16.57
CA ALA A 633 5.09 9.55 -15.36
C ALA A 633 5.36 10.41 -14.11
N SER A 634 4.39 10.46 -13.20
CA SER A 634 4.51 11.11 -11.89
C SER A 634 4.08 10.17 -10.78
N LYS A 635 4.15 10.62 -9.53
CA LYS A 635 3.74 9.88 -8.34
C LYS A 635 2.77 10.69 -7.50
N ASN A 636 1.80 10.00 -6.89
CA ASN A 636 0.89 10.60 -5.91
C ASN A 636 1.52 10.66 -4.50
N ALA A 637 0.76 11.15 -3.51
CA ALA A 637 1.20 11.26 -2.11
C ALA A 637 1.67 9.92 -1.50
N ASP A 638 1.06 8.81 -1.91
CA ASP A 638 1.41 7.45 -1.45
C ASP A 638 2.60 6.83 -2.21
N ASN A 639 3.30 7.62 -3.03
CA ASN A 639 4.36 7.20 -3.94
C ASN A 639 3.94 6.15 -5.00
N SER A 640 2.64 5.96 -5.25
CA SER A 640 2.17 5.18 -6.40
C SER A 640 2.35 6.00 -7.67
N ARG A 641 2.87 5.36 -8.73
CA ARG A 641 3.12 6.02 -10.01
C ARG A 641 1.91 5.96 -10.94
N PHE A 642 1.81 6.92 -11.84
CA PHE A 642 0.80 6.98 -12.89
C PHE A 642 1.34 7.73 -14.11
N ASN A 643 0.74 7.48 -15.27
CA ASN A 643 1.07 8.07 -16.55
C ASN A 643 -0.22 8.25 -17.36
N ILE A 644 -0.59 9.52 -17.60
CA ILE A 644 -1.88 9.89 -18.19
C ILE A 644 -1.98 9.39 -19.63
N LEU A 645 -0.95 9.63 -20.46
CA LEU A 645 -0.98 9.23 -21.86
C LEU A 645 -1.04 7.70 -22.03
N SER A 646 -0.22 6.97 -21.27
CA SER A 646 -0.26 5.50 -21.35
C SER A 646 -1.58 4.93 -20.84
N ALA A 647 -2.20 5.55 -19.82
CA ALA A 647 -3.52 5.16 -19.33
C ALA A 647 -4.59 5.31 -20.42
N LEU A 648 -4.65 6.50 -21.05
CA LEU A 648 -5.62 6.80 -22.11
C LEU A 648 -5.51 5.83 -23.28
N ILE A 649 -4.27 5.57 -23.73
CA ILE A 649 -3.99 4.63 -24.80
C ILE A 649 -4.35 3.20 -24.39
N SER A 650 -3.95 2.76 -23.19
CA SER A 650 -4.25 1.41 -22.70
C SER A 650 -5.74 1.16 -22.56
N PHE A 651 -6.49 2.14 -22.06
CA PHE A 651 -7.95 2.07 -21.96
C PHE A 651 -8.61 2.01 -23.33
N ALA A 652 -8.21 2.88 -24.26
CA ALA A 652 -8.76 2.88 -25.61
C ALA A 652 -8.46 1.59 -26.39
N VAL A 653 -7.23 1.07 -26.28
CA VAL A 653 -6.87 -0.23 -26.87
C VAL A 653 -7.73 -1.35 -26.28
N ALA A 654 -7.99 -1.33 -24.97
CA ALA A 654 -8.81 -2.34 -24.32
C ALA A 654 -10.27 -2.29 -24.80
N VAL A 655 -10.89 -1.10 -24.83
CA VAL A 655 -12.28 -0.91 -25.33
C VAL A 655 -12.42 -1.35 -26.78
N LYS A 656 -11.47 -0.99 -27.65
CA LYS A 656 -11.51 -1.42 -29.05
C LYS A 656 -11.28 -2.92 -29.23
N SER A 657 -10.50 -3.54 -28.36
CA SER A 657 -10.26 -4.99 -28.40
C SER A 657 -11.48 -5.78 -27.92
N GLU A 658 -12.23 -5.26 -26.94
CA GLU A 658 -13.41 -5.91 -26.34
C GLU A 658 -14.49 -6.24 -27.37
N ALA A 659 -14.58 -5.46 -28.46
CA ALA A 659 -15.55 -5.71 -29.54
C ALA A 659 -15.36 -7.06 -30.27
N ASN A 660 -14.20 -7.73 -30.12
CA ASN A 660 -13.84 -8.90 -30.92
C ASN A 660 -13.47 -10.15 -30.09
N VAL A 661 -13.50 -10.08 -28.75
CA VAL A 661 -13.10 -11.17 -27.86
C VAL A 661 -13.99 -11.22 -26.63
N GLU A 662 -13.98 -12.34 -25.89
CA GLU A 662 -14.83 -12.47 -24.70
C GLU A 662 -14.31 -11.68 -23.51
N THR A 663 -12.98 -11.61 -23.34
CA THR A 663 -12.39 -11.02 -22.14
C THR A 663 -11.16 -10.15 -22.42
N VAL A 664 -11.19 -8.91 -21.93
CA VAL A 664 -10.07 -7.97 -22.01
C VAL A 664 -9.68 -7.51 -20.62
N SER A 665 -8.37 -7.37 -20.38
CA SER A 665 -7.88 -6.87 -19.11
C SER A 665 -6.68 -5.94 -19.23
N ILE A 666 -6.66 -4.90 -18.40
CA ILE A 666 -5.55 -3.97 -18.24
C ILE A 666 -4.85 -4.28 -16.92
N ILE A 667 -3.58 -4.65 -17.01
CA ILE A 667 -2.72 -4.96 -15.88
C ILE A 667 -1.66 -3.87 -15.77
N THR A 668 -1.49 -3.32 -14.57
CA THR A 668 -0.46 -2.32 -14.31
C THR A 668 0.21 -2.55 -12.95
N PRO A 669 1.48 -2.19 -12.74
CA PRO A 669 2.12 -2.33 -11.43
C PRO A 669 1.51 -1.41 -10.34
N TYR A 670 0.87 -0.32 -10.74
CA TYR A 670 0.58 0.80 -9.84
C TYR A 670 -0.92 1.05 -9.62
N ALA A 671 -1.30 1.24 -8.35
CA ALA A 671 -2.69 1.48 -7.96
C ALA A 671 -3.22 2.81 -8.50
N ALA A 672 -2.41 3.87 -8.53
CA ALA A 672 -2.80 5.17 -9.11
C ALA A 672 -3.14 5.06 -10.61
N GLN A 673 -2.43 4.21 -11.36
CA GLN A 673 -2.75 3.94 -12.76
C GLN A 673 -4.10 3.19 -12.90
N THR A 674 -4.34 2.18 -12.06
CA THR A 674 -5.62 1.45 -12.02
C THR A 674 -6.79 2.41 -11.75
N ARG A 675 -6.63 3.35 -10.83
CA ARG A 675 -7.65 4.36 -10.50
C ARG A 675 -8.00 5.25 -11.67
N LEU A 676 -6.99 5.73 -12.39
CA LEU A 676 -7.20 6.56 -13.56
C LEU A 676 -7.97 5.80 -14.65
N VAL A 677 -7.63 4.54 -14.89
CA VAL A 677 -8.34 3.69 -15.86
C VAL A 677 -9.80 3.47 -15.48
N ARG A 678 -10.09 3.22 -14.21
CA ARG A 678 -11.46 3.00 -13.75
C ARG A 678 -12.30 4.29 -13.72
N ALA A 679 -11.68 5.45 -13.48
CA ALA A 679 -12.37 6.73 -13.67
C ALA A 679 -12.83 6.91 -15.13
N MET A 680 -12.00 6.51 -16.09
CA MET A 680 -12.38 6.49 -17.51
C MET A 680 -13.49 5.48 -17.82
N GLU A 681 -13.45 4.30 -17.20
CA GLU A 681 -14.51 3.29 -17.30
C GLU A 681 -15.86 3.83 -16.82
N LEU A 682 -15.90 4.55 -15.68
CA LEU A 682 -17.12 5.16 -15.15
C LEU A 682 -17.72 6.21 -16.08
N ASP A 683 -16.89 7.07 -16.67
CA ASP A 683 -17.36 8.07 -17.63
C ASP A 683 -17.77 7.44 -18.96
N TYR A 684 -17.04 6.43 -19.44
CA TYR A 684 -17.41 5.69 -20.64
C TYR A 684 -18.78 5.01 -20.50
N ARG A 685 -19.05 4.40 -19.33
CA ARG A 685 -20.33 3.76 -18.98
C ARG A 685 -21.55 4.68 -19.00
N LYS A 686 -21.37 6.00 -18.99
CA LYS A 686 -22.47 6.96 -19.20
C LYS A 686 -23.01 6.92 -20.63
N HIS A 687 -22.22 6.43 -21.59
CA HIS A 687 -22.56 6.44 -23.01
C HIS A 687 -22.60 5.05 -23.64
N ASP A 688 -21.75 4.12 -23.18
CA ASP A 688 -21.60 2.80 -23.77
C ASP A 688 -21.15 1.77 -22.71
N SER A 689 -21.52 0.50 -22.87
CA SER A 689 -21.15 -0.54 -21.92
C SER A 689 -19.72 -1.04 -22.14
N THR A 690 -19.04 -1.42 -21.07
CA THR A 690 -17.75 -2.12 -21.11
C THR A 690 -17.58 -3.00 -19.88
N GLU A 691 -16.95 -4.16 -20.04
CA GLU A 691 -16.66 -5.17 -19.02
C GLU A 691 -15.15 -5.38 -18.81
N ILE A 692 -14.33 -4.46 -19.31
CA ILE A 692 -12.87 -4.48 -19.14
C ILE A 692 -12.52 -4.54 -17.67
N ARG A 693 -11.65 -5.49 -17.32
CA ARG A 693 -11.10 -5.59 -15.97
C ARG A 693 -9.79 -4.83 -15.88
N CYS A 694 -9.66 -3.90 -14.93
CA CYS A 694 -8.40 -3.22 -14.66
C CYS A 694 -8.00 -3.36 -13.19
N ALA A 695 -6.78 -3.78 -12.91
CA ALA A 695 -6.25 -3.98 -11.55
C ALA A 695 -4.71 -4.05 -11.52
N THR A 696 -4.15 -4.06 -10.31
CA THR A 696 -2.71 -4.28 -10.13
C THR A 696 -2.32 -5.74 -10.35
N VAL A 697 -1.05 -6.01 -10.67
CA VAL A 697 -0.55 -7.39 -10.87
C VAL A 697 -0.93 -8.35 -9.72
N HIS A 698 -0.88 -7.87 -8.47
CA HIS A 698 -1.22 -8.67 -7.28
C HIS A 698 -2.70 -9.10 -7.25
N GLN A 699 -3.60 -8.32 -7.84
CA GLN A 699 -5.04 -8.60 -7.85
C GLN A 699 -5.46 -9.50 -9.03
N PHE A 700 -4.60 -9.69 -10.04
CA PHE A 700 -4.83 -10.57 -11.20
C PHE A 700 -4.32 -12.02 -10.99
N GLN A 701 -3.89 -12.38 -9.79
CA GLN A 701 -3.47 -13.75 -9.55
C GLN A 701 -4.67 -14.71 -9.68
N GLY A 702 -4.46 -15.82 -10.39
CA GLY A 702 -5.51 -16.81 -10.67
C GLY A 702 -6.41 -16.49 -11.87
N SER A 703 -6.53 -15.24 -12.33
CA SER A 703 -7.35 -14.88 -13.50
C SER A 703 -6.62 -15.06 -14.84
N GLU A 704 -7.38 -15.01 -15.93
CA GLU A 704 -6.90 -15.03 -17.32
C GLU A 704 -7.86 -14.24 -18.21
N SER A 705 -7.34 -13.74 -19.33
CA SER A 705 -8.11 -12.95 -20.30
C SER A 705 -7.61 -13.22 -21.71
N ASP A 706 -8.49 -13.12 -22.70
CA ASP A 706 -8.15 -13.33 -24.11
C ASP A 706 -7.08 -12.34 -24.58
N VAL A 707 -7.29 -11.07 -24.23
CA VAL A 707 -6.37 -9.97 -24.49
C VAL A 707 -5.95 -9.34 -23.16
N VAL A 708 -4.63 -9.20 -22.97
CA VAL A 708 -4.06 -8.48 -21.83
C VAL A 708 -3.24 -7.29 -22.31
N ILE A 709 -3.58 -6.12 -21.80
CA ILE A 709 -2.81 -4.90 -21.95
C ILE A 709 -1.97 -4.75 -20.67
N PHE A 710 -0.65 -4.86 -20.79
CA PHE A 710 0.28 -4.59 -19.70
C PHE A 710 0.85 -3.17 -19.83
N ASP A 711 0.37 -2.25 -19.00
CA ASP A 711 0.88 -0.87 -18.94
C ASP A 711 2.00 -0.76 -17.92
N ALA A 712 3.23 -0.56 -18.41
CA ALA A 712 4.43 -0.45 -17.58
C ALA A 712 4.51 0.85 -16.77
N VAL A 713 3.78 1.91 -17.18
CA VAL A 713 3.68 3.26 -16.57
C VAL A 713 4.97 4.08 -16.58
N GLU A 714 6.10 3.44 -16.27
CA GLU A 714 7.38 4.08 -16.01
C GLU A 714 7.89 4.90 -17.18
N SER A 715 8.22 6.16 -16.87
CA SER A 715 8.77 7.11 -17.81
C SER A 715 9.37 8.31 -17.06
N TYR A 716 9.85 9.27 -17.84
CA TYR A 716 10.34 10.58 -17.40
C TYR A 716 9.23 11.45 -16.80
N PRO A 717 9.53 12.48 -15.99
CA PRO A 717 10.85 13.03 -15.66
C PRO A 717 11.61 12.27 -14.57
N SER A 718 11.04 11.21 -13.99
CA SER A 718 11.80 10.34 -13.09
C SER A 718 13.01 9.76 -13.83
N LYS A 719 14.18 9.73 -13.20
CA LYS A 719 15.40 9.16 -13.81
C LYS A 719 15.46 7.64 -13.70
N LYS A 720 14.89 7.11 -12.62
CA LYS A 720 14.85 5.67 -12.28
C LYS A 720 13.41 5.21 -12.10
N PRO A 721 13.12 3.92 -12.32
CA PRO A 721 11.79 3.38 -12.05
C PRO A 721 11.46 3.51 -10.57
N GLY A 722 10.17 3.44 -10.25
CA GLY A 722 9.68 3.37 -8.89
C GLY A 722 10.18 2.12 -8.18
N TRP A 723 10.12 2.14 -6.85
CA TRP A 723 10.61 1.05 -6.00
C TRP A 723 10.13 -0.32 -6.46
N LEU A 724 8.84 -0.47 -6.79
CA LEU A 724 8.22 -1.74 -7.19
C LEU A 724 8.86 -2.33 -8.45
N MET A 725 9.12 -1.48 -9.44
CA MET A 725 9.66 -1.85 -10.74
C MET A 725 11.20 -1.76 -10.81
N GLY A 726 11.84 -1.29 -9.73
CA GLY A 726 13.30 -1.28 -9.54
C GLY A 726 13.78 -2.18 -8.39
N LYS A 727 12.91 -3.08 -7.88
CA LYS A 727 13.22 -4.06 -6.82
C LYS A 727 14.36 -5.01 -7.22
N ASP A 728 14.76 -5.86 -6.25
CA ASP A 728 15.59 -7.03 -6.53
C ASP A 728 15.02 -7.88 -7.68
N PHE A 729 15.92 -8.59 -8.36
CA PHE A 729 15.62 -9.38 -9.56
C PHE A 729 14.46 -10.38 -9.36
N ASN A 730 14.37 -11.04 -8.21
CA ASN A 730 13.36 -12.08 -7.99
C ASN A 730 11.95 -11.48 -7.85
N SER A 731 11.83 -10.36 -7.13
CA SER A 731 10.56 -9.64 -6.99
C SER A 731 10.01 -9.17 -8.34
N ILE A 732 10.85 -8.57 -9.19
CA ILE A 732 10.41 -8.09 -10.51
C ILE A 732 10.13 -9.24 -11.48
N LEU A 733 10.92 -10.32 -11.43
CA LEU A 733 10.68 -11.54 -12.21
C LEU A 733 9.28 -12.09 -11.96
N ARG A 734 8.90 -12.25 -10.69
CA ARG A 734 7.58 -12.75 -10.28
C ARG A 734 6.44 -11.83 -10.76
N LEU A 735 6.61 -10.51 -10.66
CA LEU A 735 5.61 -9.52 -11.10
C LEU A 735 5.39 -9.57 -12.62
N ILE A 736 6.46 -9.55 -13.41
CA ILE A 736 6.35 -9.60 -14.87
C ILE A 736 5.82 -10.96 -15.34
N ASN A 737 6.26 -12.05 -14.71
CA ASN A 737 5.77 -13.39 -15.01
C ASN A 737 4.24 -13.48 -14.82
N VAL A 738 3.70 -12.96 -13.71
CA VAL A 738 2.24 -12.95 -13.50
C VAL A 738 1.54 -12.13 -14.58
N ALA A 739 2.00 -10.90 -14.85
CA ALA A 739 1.38 -10.02 -15.84
C ALA A 739 1.31 -10.64 -17.24
N VAL A 740 2.43 -11.19 -17.73
CA VAL A 740 2.52 -11.83 -19.06
C VAL A 740 1.62 -13.07 -19.14
N THR A 741 1.62 -13.90 -18.11
CA THR A 741 0.96 -15.22 -18.14
C THR A 741 -0.55 -15.17 -17.86
N ARG A 742 -1.14 -13.97 -17.79
CA ARG A 742 -2.60 -13.77 -17.78
C ARG A 742 -3.20 -13.84 -19.20
N ALA A 743 -2.40 -13.55 -20.23
CA ALA A 743 -2.87 -13.49 -21.61
C ALA A 743 -3.13 -14.89 -22.18
N ARG A 744 -4.29 -15.13 -22.79
CA ARG A 744 -4.57 -16.38 -23.52
C ARG A 744 -4.09 -16.28 -24.97
N GLY A 745 -4.55 -15.27 -25.71
CA GLY A 745 -4.26 -15.14 -27.14
C GLY A 745 -3.39 -13.94 -27.51
N LYS A 746 -3.60 -12.78 -26.87
CA LYS A 746 -2.83 -11.56 -27.15
C LYS A 746 -2.27 -10.88 -25.92
N LEU A 747 -1.00 -10.52 -25.99
CA LEU A 747 -0.33 -9.62 -25.05
C LEU A 747 0.02 -8.31 -25.76
N VAL A 748 -0.41 -7.19 -25.19
CA VAL A 748 -0.05 -5.83 -25.64
C VAL A 748 0.70 -5.15 -24.50
N THR A 749 1.99 -4.87 -24.68
CA THR A 749 2.78 -4.15 -23.68
C THR A 749 2.91 -2.68 -24.07
N VAL A 750 2.49 -1.77 -23.19
CA VAL A 750 2.61 -0.32 -23.37
C VAL A 750 3.76 0.19 -22.51
N ALA A 751 4.77 0.80 -23.14
CA ALA A 751 5.97 1.25 -22.43
C ALA A 751 6.70 2.39 -23.14
N ASN A 752 7.52 3.13 -22.39
CA ASN A 752 8.59 3.96 -22.94
C ASN A 752 9.89 3.15 -22.97
N THR A 753 10.23 2.53 -24.11
CA THR A 753 11.44 1.67 -24.21
C THR A 753 12.74 2.45 -24.02
N THR A 754 12.82 3.73 -24.41
CA THR A 754 14.00 4.57 -24.21
C THR A 754 14.31 4.73 -22.72
N PHE A 755 13.29 4.92 -21.88
CA PHE A 755 13.46 4.96 -20.42
C PHE A 755 14.08 3.68 -19.87
N TRP A 756 13.59 2.52 -20.32
CA TRP A 756 14.08 1.21 -19.87
C TRP A 756 15.48 0.89 -20.41
N ASN A 757 15.76 1.22 -21.66
CA ASN A 757 17.08 1.05 -22.26
C ASN A 757 18.12 1.91 -21.51
N ASN A 758 17.81 3.18 -21.23
CA ASN A 758 18.75 4.06 -20.53
C ASN A 758 19.09 3.58 -19.11
N ASN A 759 18.18 2.86 -18.45
CA ASN A 759 18.39 2.38 -17.08
C ASN A 759 18.92 0.93 -16.99
N TYR A 760 18.60 0.06 -17.96
CA TYR A 760 18.77 -1.39 -17.81
C TYR A 760 19.31 -2.09 -19.06
N LYS A 761 19.83 -1.36 -20.04
CA LYS A 761 20.44 -1.97 -21.23
C LYS A 761 21.45 -3.05 -20.84
N ASP A 762 21.32 -4.21 -21.48
CA ASP A 762 22.17 -5.39 -21.31
C ASP A 762 22.21 -5.96 -19.88
N THR A 763 21.23 -5.63 -19.04
CA THR A 763 21.10 -6.19 -17.68
C THR A 763 20.16 -7.41 -17.66
N SER A 764 20.10 -8.10 -16.51
CA SER A 764 19.15 -9.17 -16.27
C SER A 764 17.72 -8.70 -15.96
N HIS A 765 17.43 -7.39 -15.94
CA HIS A 765 16.13 -6.87 -15.53
C HIS A 765 14.97 -7.46 -16.36
N THR A 766 13.99 -8.10 -15.71
CA THR A 766 12.97 -8.91 -16.41
C THR A 766 12.10 -8.11 -17.36
N LEU A 767 11.70 -6.88 -17.01
CA LEU A 767 10.93 -6.04 -17.94
C LEU A 767 11.79 -5.62 -19.15
N TYR A 768 13.08 -5.36 -18.95
CA TYR A 768 13.97 -5.04 -20.08
C TYR A 768 14.10 -6.24 -21.03
N ARG A 769 14.22 -7.46 -20.48
CA ARG A 769 14.19 -8.71 -21.26
C ARG A 769 12.87 -8.90 -22.00
N LEU A 770 11.73 -8.59 -21.36
CA LEU A 770 10.42 -8.64 -22.02
C LEU A 770 10.36 -7.66 -23.20
N LEU A 771 10.75 -6.39 -22.98
CA LEU A 771 10.76 -5.39 -24.05
C LEU A 771 11.70 -5.80 -25.19
N SER A 772 12.87 -6.36 -24.88
CA SER A 772 13.82 -6.87 -25.88
C SER A 772 13.24 -8.04 -26.67
N TYR A 773 12.59 -8.99 -25.99
CA TYR A 773 11.92 -10.13 -26.62
C TYR A 773 10.77 -9.68 -27.54
N LEU A 774 9.94 -8.74 -27.08
CA LEU A 774 8.85 -8.20 -27.89
C LEU A 774 9.37 -7.40 -29.09
N ASN A 775 10.49 -6.70 -28.94
CA ASN A 775 11.12 -5.97 -30.02
C ASN A 775 11.71 -6.89 -31.11
N ASP A 776 12.22 -8.07 -30.74
CA ASP A 776 12.80 -9.04 -31.67
C ASP A 776 11.75 -9.97 -32.31
N LYS A 777 10.74 -10.39 -31.53
CA LYS A 777 9.80 -11.45 -31.93
C LYS A 777 8.35 -10.99 -32.14
N GLY A 778 8.00 -9.80 -31.67
CA GLY A 778 6.64 -9.28 -31.69
C GLY A 778 6.41 -8.18 -32.72
N ASN A 779 5.16 -7.74 -32.79
CA ASN A 779 4.77 -6.59 -33.59
C ASN A 779 5.05 -5.31 -32.80
N VAL A 780 6.00 -4.50 -33.27
CA VAL A 780 6.36 -3.22 -32.67
C VAL A 780 5.61 -2.09 -33.36
N ILE A 781 4.86 -1.33 -32.57
CA ILE A 781 4.17 -0.12 -32.98
C ILE A 781 4.82 1.04 -32.27
N GLU A 782 5.51 1.86 -33.04
CA GLU A 782 6.29 2.99 -32.55
C GLU A 782 6.31 4.11 -33.58
N TYR A 783 6.62 5.32 -33.12
CA TYR A 783 6.88 6.42 -34.04
C TYR A 783 8.18 6.18 -34.83
N SER A 784 8.07 6.25 -36.16
CA SER A 784 9.19 6.29 -37.08
C SER A 784 8.97 7.38 -38.13
N ARG A 785 10.05 7.95 -38.66
CA ARG A 785 9.94 8.93 -39.77
C ARG A 785 9.41 8.28 -41.05
N ASP A 786 9.65 6.99 -41.22
CA ASP A 786 9.35 6.24 -42.44
C ASP A 786 8.06 5.40 -42.32
N SER A 787 7.34 5.49 -41.19
CA SER A 787 6.16 4.66 -40.92
C SER A 787 5.21 5.36 -39.95
N SER A 788 3.95 5.50 -40.35
CA SER A 788 2.84 6.07 -39.58
C SER A 788 2.13 5.08 -38.64
N LYS A 789 2.69 3.89 -38.39
CA LYS A 789 2.01 2.81 -37.63
C LYS A 789 1.42 3.27 -36.28
N LEU A 790 2.14 4.08 -35.52
CA LEU A 790 1.66 4.54 -34.21
C LEU A 790 0.53 5.56 -34.39
N GLU A 791 0.71 6.49 -35.31
CA GLU A 791 -0.25 7.52 -35.65
C GLU A 791 -1.56 6.92 -36.18
N ASP A 792 -1.45 5.96 -37.09
CA ASP A 792 -2.58 5.23 -37.68
C ASP A 792 -3.36 4.47 -36.60
N LEU A 793 -2.65 3.79 -35.69
CA LEU A 793 -3.29 3.13 -34.54
C LEU A 793 -4.02 4.15 -33.67
N VAL A 794 -3.33 5.21 -33.22
CA VAL A 794 -3.89 6.20 -32.30
C VAL A 794 -5.10 6.92 -32.90
N SER A 795 -5.10 7.17 -34.21
CA SER A 795 -6.25 7.76 -34.91
C SER A 795 -7.52 6.90 -34.80
N GLN A 796 -7.36 5.57 -34.74
CA GLN A 796 -8.46 4.61 -34.61
C GLN A 796 -8.93 4.41 -33.17
N LEU A 797 -8.17 4.89 -32.17
CA LEU A 797 -8.45 4.67 -30.74
C LEU A 797 -9.52 5.62 -30.17
N SER A 798 -10.02 6.61 -30.91
CA SER A 798 -11.06 7.51 -30.40
C SER A 798 -12.34 6.74 -29.99
N LEU A 799 -12.86 7.09 -28.82
CA LEU A 799 -14.02 6.50 -28.15
C LEU A 799 -15.17 7.52 -28.03
N ASN A 800 -16.06 7.51 -29.01
CA ASN A 800 -17.28 8.33 -29.02
C ASN A 800 -17.03 9.81 -28.68
N LYS A 801 -17.88 10.41 -27.83
CA LYS A 801 -17.71 11.79 -27.32
C LYS A 801 -16.74 11.87 -26.12
N PHE A 802 -16.54 10.77 -25.41
CA PHE A 802 -15.75 10.70 -24.17
C PHE A 802 -14.27 10.98 -24.40
N LEU A 803 -13.62 10.25 -25.33
CA LEU A 803 -12.18 10.34 -25.56
C LEU A 803 -11.88 10.47 -27.04
N LYS A 804 -11.23 11.56 -27.46
CA LYS A 804 -10.79 11.78 -28.83
C LYS A 804 -9.28 12.00 -28.90
N PHE A 805 -8.63 11.31 -29.83
CA PHE A 805 -7.22 11.49 -30.13
C PHE A 805 -7.04 12.29 -31.41
N TYR A 806 -6.09 13.22 -31.39
CA TYR A 806 -5.64 13.98 -32.54
C TYR A 806 -4.14 13.80 -32.69
N VAL A 807 -3.70 13.32 -33.84
CA VAL A 807 -2.27 13.07 -34.13
C VAL A 807 -1.71 14.12 -35.10
N ASN A 808 -2.57 14.73 -35.91
CA ASN A 808 -2.23 15.88 -36.75
C ASN A 808 -2.52 17.19 -36.00
N THR A 809 -1.55 18.11 -36.02
CA THR A 809 -1.58 19.38 -35.27
C THR A 809 -2.64 20.38 -35.75
N GLY A 810 -3.21 20.20 -36.95
CA GLY A 810 -4.26 21.06 -37.49
C GLY A 810 -5.67 20.71 -37.00
N ASP A 811 -5.95 19.44 -36.72
CA ASP A 811 -7.32 18.92 -36.64
C ASP A 811 -8.03 19.21 -35.31
N TYR A 812 -7.26 19.45 -34.25
CA TYR A 812 -7.80 19.66 -32.91
C TYR A 812 -8.23 21.11 -32.64
N LYS A 813 -7.63 22.10 -33.33
CA LYS A 813 -7.71 23.53 -32.99
C LYS A 813 -9.15 24.00 -32.88
N LYS A 814 -9.98 23.70 -33.87
CA LYS A 814 -11.41 24.09 -33.88
C LYS A 814 -12.20 23.52 -32.69
N ALA A 815 -11.96 22.25 -32.34
CA ALA A 815 -12.64 21.62 -31.21
C ALA A 815 -12.18 22.23 -29.88
N PHE A 816 -10.88 22.47 -29.76
CA PHE A 816 -10.27 23.09 -28.59
C PHE A 816 -10.76 24.53 -28.35
N GLU A 817 -10.79 25.36 -29.40
CA GLU A 817 -11.34 26.72 -29.34
C GLU A 817 -12.82 26.71 -28.92
N THR A 818 -13.59 25.77 -29.46
CA THR A 818 -15.00 25.62 -29.11
C THR A 818 -15.19 25.30 -27.62
N ASP A 819 -14.38 24.40 -27.06
CA ASP A 819 -14.46 24.08 -25.63
C ASP A 819 -14.01 25.26 -24.76
N LEU A 820 -12.92 25.95 -25.13
CA LEU A 820 -12.48 27.16 -24.42
C LEU A 820 -13.53 28.27 -24.44
N LEU A 821 -14.18 28.50 -25.59
CA LEU A 821 -15.25 29.49 -25.72
C LEU A 821 -16.50 29.15 -24.90
N ARG A 822 -16.69 27.88 -24.55
CA ARG A 822 -17.79 27.41 -23.69
C ARG A 822 -17.44 27.41 -22.20
N ALA A 823 -16.18 27.69 -21.85
CA ALA A 823 -15.79 27.82 -20.45
C ALA A 823 -16.66 28.85 -19.73
N HIS A 824 -17.09 28.52 -18.51
CA HIS A 824 -18.03 29.34 -17.74
C HIS A 824 -17.71 29.46 -16.24
N GLU A 825 -16.85 28.60 -15.69
CA GLU A 825 -16.45 28.64 -14.29
C GLU A 825 -14.95 28.85 -14.15
N LYS A 826 -14.14 27.95 -14.73
CA LYS A 826 -12.71 27.87 -14.44
C LYS A 826 -11.90 27.22 -15.56
N ILE A 827 -10.70 27.74 -15.79
CA ILE A 827 -9.71 27.17 -16.70
C ILE A 827 -8.39 26.99 -15.95
N VAL A 828 -7.86 25.77 -15.92
CA VAL A 828 -6.58 25.44 -15.28
C VAL A 828 -5.58 24.92 -16.30
N ILE A 829 -4.41 25.55 -16.36
CA ILE A 829 -3.37 25.28 -17.36
C ILE A 829 -2.07 24.88 -16.66
N SER A 830 -1.53 23.72 -17.02
CA SER A 830 -0.25 23.20 -16.57
C SER A 830 0.68 23.01 -17.76
N MET A 831 1.83 23.70 -17.73
CA MET A 831 2.80 23.71 -18.83
C MET A 831 4.17 23.22 -18.37
N PRO A 832 4.63 22.06 -18.85
CA PRO A 832 5.99 21.59 -18.58
C PRO A 832 7.08 22.45 -19.19
N SER A 833 6.84 23.01 -20.38
CA SER A 833 7.78 23.87 -21.11
C SER A 833 7.22 25.28 -21.26
N GLY A 834 8.09 26.29 -21.25
CA GLY A 834 7.76 27.66 -21.60
C GLY A 834 7.86 27.94 -23.11
N LYS A 835 8.42 27.02 -23.92
CA LYS A 835 8.57 27.19 -25.37
C LYS A 835 7.31 26.75 -26.11
N ILE A 836 6.25 27.54 -26.03
CA ILE A 836 4.97 27.23 -26.67
C ILE A 836 5.07 27.41 -28.18
N ASP A 837 4.31 26.62 -28.94
CA ASP A 837 4.16 26.70 -30.39
C ASP A 837 3.89 28.16 -30.83
N PRO A 838 4.83 28.77 -31.59
CA PRO A 838 4.71 30.16 -32.00
C PRO A 838 3.49 30.46 -32.87
N GLU A 839 3.00 29.47 -33.62
CA GLU A 839 1.89 29.67 -34.57
C GLU A 839 0.54 29.82 -33.90
N TYR A 840 0.37 29.26 -32.69
CA TYR A 840 -0.93 29.16 -32.03
C TYR A 840 -0.98 29.76 -30.62
N GLN A 841 0.17 30.07 -30.02
CA GLN A 841 0.24 30.66 -28.69
C GLN A 841 -0.56 31.97 -28.52
N SER A 842 -0.63 32.82 -29.55
CA SER A 842 -1.31 34.11 -29.47
C SER A 842 -2.82 33.93 -29.42
N THR A 843 -3.37 33.06 -30.28
CA THR A 843 -4.79 32.71 -30.32
C THR A 843 -5.25 32.13 -28.99
N ILE A 844 -4.48 31.19 -28.42
CA ILE A 844 -4.82 30.58 -27.13
C ILE A 844 -4.84 31.65 -26.03
N LEU A 845 -3.83 32.52 -26.00
CA LEU A 845 -3.72 33.56 -24.99
C LEU A 845 -4.84 34.60 -25.10
N GLU A 846 -5.25 34.97 -26.32
CA GLU A 846 -6.39 35.86 -26.56
C GLU A 846 -7.70 35.28 -26.02
N LEU A 847 -7.98 34.00 -26.30
CA LEU A 847 -9.17 33.32 -25.77
C LEU A 847 -9.16 33.27 -24.24
N ILE A 848 -8.01 32.97 -23.64
CA ILE A 848 -7.86 32.94 -22.17
C ILE A 848 -8.11 34.34 -21.57
N LYS A 849 -7.60 35.40 -22.22
CA LYS A 849 -7.84 36.79 -21.79
C LYS A 849 -9.33 37.13 -21.86
N GLU A 850 -9.97 36.84 -22.99
CA GLU A 850 -11.41 37.07 -23.17
C GLU A 850 -12.23 36.38 -22.06
N LYS A 851 -11.90 35.13 -21.73
CA LYS A 851 -12.58 34.40 -20.65
C LYS A 851 -12.31 34.99 -19.27
N LYS A 852 -11.07 35.40 -19.00
CA LYS A 852 -10.73 36.10 -17.75
C LYS A 852 -11.52 37.40 -17.61
N ASP A 853 -11.65 38.18 -18.69
CA ASP A 853 -12.41 39.44 -18.73
C ASP A 853 -13.91 39.21 -18.52
N GLN A 854 -14.43 38.04 -18.93
CA GLN A 854 -15.78 37.56 -18.63
C GLN A 854 -15.96 37.09 -17.17
N GLY A 855 -14.92 37.15 -16.34
CA GLY A 855 -14.95 36.77 -14.92
C GLY A 855 -14.66 35.29 -14.63
N ILE A 856 -14.26 34.51 -15.63
CA ILE A 856 -13.91 33.08 -15.46
C ILE A 856 -12.56 32.96 -14.75
N GLN A 857 -12.46 32.02 -13.81
CA GLN A 857 -11.25 31.82 -13.04
C GLN A 857 -10.15 31.17 -13.90
N VAL A 858 -9.08 31.91 -14.19
CA VAL A 858 -7.93 31.38 -14.95
C VAL A 858 -6.74 31.14 -14.04
N LEU A 859 -6.28 29.89 -13.98
CA LEU A 859 -5.15 29.42 -13.19
C LEU A 859 -4.08 28.83 -14.10
N ILE A 860 -2.88 29.42 -14.15
CA ILE A 860 -1.81 28.94 -15.05
C ILE A 860 -0.53 28.71 -14.25
N LYS A 861 0.11 27.55 -14.45
CA LYS A 861 1.41 27.20 -13.87
C LYS A 861 2.38 26.67 -14.93
N CYS A 862 3.66 27.01 -14.80
CA CYS A 862 4.70 26.60 -15.75
C CYS A 862 5.98 26.14 -15.04
N ASN A 863 6.52 24.98 -15.43
CA ASN A 863 7.79 24.47 -14.91
C ASN A 863 8.99 25.24 -15.48
N ASP A 864 9.07 25.36 -16.81
CA ASP A 864 10.11 26.16 -17.48
C ASP A 864 9.68 27.63 -17.62
N TYR A 865 9.32 28.25 -16.49
CA TYR A 865 8.82 29.63 -16.45
C TYR A 865 9.82 30.64 -17.02
N ALA A 866 11.12 30.37 -16.91
CA ALA A 866 12.17 31.23 -17.44
C ALA A 866 12.04 31.44 -18.96
N SER A 867 11.76 30.37 -19.71
CA SER A 867 11.61 30.42 -21.18
C SER A 867 10.23 30.87 -21.67
N LEU A 868 9.26 31.03 -20.75
CA LEU A 868 7.89 31.41 -21.08
C LEU A 868 7.82 32.84 -21.69
N PRO A 869 7.00 33.07 -22.74
CA PRO A 869 6.82 34.38 -23.35
C PRO A 869 6.33 35.44 -22.36
N ALA A 870 6.72 36.70 -22.58
CA ALA A 870 6.40 37.81 -21.68
C ALA A 870 4.90 37.99 -21.44
N ASP A 871 4.07 37.82 -22.48
CA ASP A 871 2.62 37.95 -22.34
C ASP A 871 1.99 36.80 -21.56
N TRP A 872 2.53 35.58 -21.66
CA TRP A 872 2.07 34.43 -20.86
C TRP A 872 2.49 34.55 -19.39
N LYS A 873 3.68 35.11 -19.11
CA LYS A 873 4.18 35.36 -17.74
C LYS A 873 3.24 36.24 -16.91
N LYS A 874 2.51 37.17 -17.53
CA LYS A 874 1.52 38.05 -16.86
C LYS A 874 0.41 37.25 -16.16
N TYR A 875 0.10 36.04 -16.64
CA TYR A 875 -1.02 35.22 -16.16
C TYR A 875 -0.58 33.92 -15.49
N SER A 876 0.71 33.57 -15.57
CA SER A 876 1.24 32.26 -15.18
C SER A 876 2.11 32.35 -13.95
N TRP A 877 2.07 31.37 -13.06
CA TRP A 877 3.03 31.20 -11.96
C TRP A 877 4.16 30.25 -12.35
N GLY A 878 5.37 30.51 -11.86
CA GLY A 878 6.44 29.52 -11.84
C GLY A 878 6.12 28.40 -10.85
N THR A 879 6.55 27.17 -11.16
CA THR A 879 6.42 26.03 -10.23
C THR A 879 7.41 24.92 -10.57
N ASN A 880 7.53 23.92 -9.68
CA ASN A 880 8.29 22.69 -9.94
C ASN A 880 7.40 21.46 -10.23
N ASN A 881 6.07 21.57 -10.07
CA ASN A 881 5.15 20.44 -10.16
C ASN A 881 4.27 20.40 -11.44
N ALA A 882 4.52 21.24 -12.45
CA ALA A 882 3.84 21.21 -13.75
C ALA A 882 4.43 20.12 -14.66
N THR A 883 4.19 18.85 -14.33
CA THR A 883 4.77 17.70 -15.04
C THR A 883 4.10 17.40 -16.38
N PHE A 884 2.79 17.65 -16.48
CA PHE A 884 1.94 17.25 -17.60
C PHE A 884 1.41 18.47 -18.36
N PRO A 885 1.33 18.42 -19.71
CA PRO A 885 0.75 19.46 -20.56
C PRO A 885 -0.76 19.33 -20.57
N ILE A 886 -1.42 20.04 -19.66
CA ILE A 886 -2.86 19.91 -19.40
C ILE A 886 -3.52 21.28 -19.50
N ILE A 887 -4.65 21.33 -20.19
CA ILE A 887 -5.64 22.41 -20.08
C ILE A 887 -6.96 21.77 -19.64
N MET A 888 -7.44 22.14 -18.47
CA MET A 888 -8.71 21.67 -17.89
C MET A 888 -9.72 22.82 -17.89
N ILE A 889 -10.94 22.54 -18.32
CA ILE A 889 -12.03 23.49 -18.47
C ILE A 889 -13.21 22.98 -17.63
N ASP A 890 -13.67 23.82 -16.71
CA ASP A 890 -14.83 23.61 -15.83
C ASP A 890 -14.83 22.22 -15.15
N ASP A 891 -13.65 21.75 -14.75
CA ASP A 891 -13.38 20.45 -14.11
C ASP A 891 -13.97 19.20 -14.82
N SER A 892 -14.41 19.34 -16.07
CA SER A 892 -15.16 18.32 -16.82
C SER A 892 -14.49 17.96 -18.14
N ILE A 893 -13.96 18.95 -18.86
CA ILE A 893 -13.23 18.77 -20.11
C ILE A 893 -11.73 18.91 -19.85
N THR A 894 -10.97 17.88 -20.19
CA THR A 894 -9.51 17.88 -20.05
C THR A 894 -8.84 17.66 -21.40
N TRP A 895 -7.98 18.60 -21.78
CA TRP A 895 -7.10 18.48 -22.93
C TRP A 895 -5.68 18.13 -22.49
N TYR A 896 -5.13 17.06 -23.04
CA TYR A 896 -3.74 16.63 -22.83
C TYR A 896 -2.90 16.86 -24.09
N GLY A 897 -1.66 17.34 -23.92
CA GLY A 897 -0.73 17.59 -25.02
C GLY A 897 -0.80 19.01 -25.60
N VAL A 898 -1.62 19.88 -25.00
CA VAL A 898 -1.76 21.30 -25.37
C VAL A 898 -1.40 22.22 -24.19
N PRO A 899 -0.88 23.44 -24.44
CA PRO A 899 -0.50 23.93 -25.76
C PRO A 899 0.73 23.19 -26.30
N LEU A 900 0.85 23.07 -27.63
CA LEU A 900 1.97 22.36 -28.25
C LEU A 900 3.30 23.02 -27.89
N ALA A 901 4.34 22.21 -27.69
CA ALA A 901 5.69 22.67 -27.40
C ALA A 901 6.71 21.62 -27.90
N PRO A 902 7.98 21.99 -28.15
CA PRO A 902 9.04 21.04 -28.47
C PRO A 902 9.46 20.33 -27.17
N TRP A 903 8.66 19.35 -26.74
CA TRP A 903 8.88 18.73 -25.44
C TRP A 903 10.20 17.95 -25.40
N LYS A 904 10.84 18.01 -24.24
CA LYS A 904 12.16 17.44 -24.03
C LYS A 904 12.21 16.85 -22.63
N PHE A 905 12.60 15.58 -22.56
CA PHE A 905 12.95 14.95 -21.30
C PHE A 905 14.47 15.00 -21.11
N ILE A 906 14.91 15.26 -19.88
CA ILE A 906 16.31 15.45 -19.52
C ILE A 906 16.70 14.36 -18.51
N ASP A 907 17.78 13.65 -18.80
CA ASP A 907 18.37 12.66 -17.89
C ASP A 907 19.89 12.84 -17.83
N GLY A 908 20.34 13.56 -16.80
CA GLY A 908 21.76 13.92 -16.65
C GLY A 908 22.21 14.82 -17.80
N ASN A 909 23.25 14.40 -18.51
CA ASN A 909 23.76 15.11 -19.70
C ASN A 909 23.02 14.72 -20.99
N SER A 910 22.16 13.70 -20.93
CA SER A 910 21.42 13.20 -22.07
C SER A 910 20.04 13.82 -22.13
N SER A 911 19.52 14.00 -23.35
CA SER A 911 18.17 14.49 -23.55
C SER A 911 17.59 14.01 -24.86
N TYR A 912 16.29 13.76 -24.88
CA TYR A 912 15.58 13.28 -26.06
C TYR A 912 14.36 14.15 -26.31
N LEU A 913 14.17 14.45 -27.59
CA LEU A 913 13.04 15.23 -28.08
C LEU A 913 11.84 14.30 -28.26
N THR A 914 10.68 14.73 -27.79
CA THR A 914 9.43 14.11 -28.21
C THR A 914 9.06 14.68 -29.57
N VAL A 915 8.81 13.81 -30.53
CA VAL A 915 8.56 14.19 -31.93
C VAL A 915 7.19 13.74 -32.42
N CYS A 916 6.51 12.85 -31.70
CA CYS A 916 5.14 12.43 -31.97
C CYS A 916 4.19 13.17 -31.01
N SER A 917 3.46 14.15 -31.53
CA SER A 917 2.49 14.93 -30.77
C SER A 917 1.14 14.23 -30.76
N ILE A 918 0.80 13.60 -29.62
CA ILE A 918 -0.53 13.01 -29.40
C ILE A 918 -1.32 13.96 -28.51
N ILE A 919 -2.39 14.52 -29.06
CA ILE A 919 -3.31 15.40 -28.33
C ILE A 919 -4.57 14.60 -28.00
N CYS A 920 -5.05 14.71 -26.76
CA CYS A 920 -6.25 14.02 -26.31
C CYS A 920 -7.28 15.03 -25.78
N ARG A 921 -8.54 14.90 -26.20
CA ARG A 921 -9.69 15.55 -25.56
C ARG A 921 -10.43 14.50 -24.75
N ILE A 922 -10.63 14.79 -23.47
CA ILE A 922 -11.35 13.96 -22.50
C ILE A 922 -12.57 14.74 -22.04
N ASP A 923 -13.74 14.12 -22.08
CA ASP A 923 -15.04 14.69 -21.71
C ASP A 923 -15.67 13.79 -20.65
N GLY A 924 -15.34 14.03 -19.38
CA GLY A 924 -15.72 13.14 -18.29
C GLY A 924 -15.32 13.65 -16.92
N ASP A 925 -16.31 13.83 -16.05
CA ASP A 925 -16.15 14.41 -14.71
C ASP A 925 -15.24 13.56 -13.82
N ASN A 926 -15.41 12.22 -13.83
CA ASN A 926 -14.64 11.33 -12.96
C ASN A 926 -13.16 11.30 -13.38
N THR A 927 -12.93 11.25 -14.69
CA THR A 927 -11.59 11.22 -15.29
C THR A 927 -10.87 12.54 -15.06
N SER A 928 -11.54 13.66 -15.32
CA SER A 928 -10.99 15.01 -15.11
C SER A 928 -10.65 15.25 -13.63
N GLU A 929 -11.54 14.89 -12.70
CA GLU A 929 -11.26 14.97 -11.26
C GLU A 929 -10.07 14.10 -10.84
N MET A 930 -9.99 12.87 -11.35
CA MET A 930 -8.86 11.97 -11.06
C MET A 930 -7.53 12.53 -11.60
N ILE A 931 -7.52 13.09 -12.82
CA ILE A 931 -6.33 13.75 -13.39
C ILE A 931 -5.95 14.97 -12.55
N LYS A 932 -6.91 15.82 -12.17
CA LYS A 932 -6.70 16.99 -11.33
C LYS A 932 -6.03 16.62 -10.00
N SER A 933 -6.56 15.59 -9.34
CA SER A 933 -6.07 15.07 -8.06
C SER A 933 -4.67 14.45 -8.18
N LEU A 934 -4.45 13.57 -9.15
CA LEU A 934 -3.16 12.86 -9.32
C LEU A 934 -2.04 13.81 -9.76
N SER A 935 -2.33 14.79 -10.61
CA SER A 935 -1.35 15.74 -11.16
C SER A 935 -1.13 16.99 -10.32
N ASP A 936 -1.80 17.09 -9.16
CA ASP A 936 -1.70 18.24 -8.27
C ASP A 936 -2.00 19.57 -8.99
N LEU A 937 -2.96 19.53 -9.92
CA LEU A 937 -3.14 20.53 -10.98
C LEU A 937 -3.37 21.94 -10.43
N GLU A 938 -4.18 22.05 -9.37
CA GLU A 938 -4.57 23.31 -8.72
C GLU A 938 -3.64 23.72 -7.56
N SER A 939 -2.44 23.15 -7.52
CA SER A 939 -1.41 23.56 -6.57
C SER A 939 -0.10 23.84 -7.27
N ARG A 940 0.68 24.75 -6.70
CA ARG A 940 2.04 25.03 -7.11
C ARG A 940 3.01 24.61 -6.02
N GLU A 941 4.11 24.02 -6.43
CA GLU A 941 5.25 23.72 -5.58
C GLU A 941 6.39 24.69 -5.89
N SER A 942 6.98 25.25 -4.84
CA SER A 942 8.14 26.13 -4.91
C SER A 942 9.10 25.93 -3.73
N GLU A 943 10.17 26.74 -3.62
CA GLU A 943 11.15 26.62 -2.53
C GLU A 943 10.52 26.80 -1.14
N GLY A 944 9.40 27.55 -1.05
CA GLY A 944 8.61 27.73 0.18
C GLY A 944 7.67 26.57 0.52
N GLY A 945 7.61 25.53 -0.33
CA GLY A 945 6.71 24.39 -0.20
C GLY A 945 5.53 24.44 -1.15
N ARG A 946 4.48 23.67 -0.84
CA ARG A 946 3.30 23.52 -1.69
C ARG A 946 2.18 24.47 -1.26
N THR A 947 1.64 25.23 -2.21
CA THR A 947 0.54 26.18 -2.00
C THR A 947 -0.55 26.01 -3.05
N ASN A 948 -1.75 26.51 -2.78
CA ASN A 948 -2.83 26.52 -3.76
C ASN A 948 -2.46 27.44 -4.94
N LEU A 949 -2.81 27.03 -6.15
CA LEU A 949 -2.66 27.84 -7.34
C LEU A 949 -3.77 28.90 -7.35
N LEU A 950 -3.38 30.17 -7.32
CA LEU A 950 -4.31 31.30 -7.33
C LEU A 950 -4.23 32.07 -8.65
N PRO A 951 -5.29 32.79 -9.06
CA PRO A 951 -5.24 33.65 -10.23
C PRO A 951 -4.13 34.70 -10.09
N ARG A 952 -3.36 34.93 -11.15
CA ARG A 952 -2.30 35.97 -11.13
C ARG A 952 -2.93 37.36 -11.35
N PRO A 953 -2.71 38.34 -10.45
CA PRO A 953 -3.21 39.70 -10.63
C PRO A 953 -2.51 40.40 -11.80
N GLU A 954 -3.24 41.21 -12.58
CA GLU A 954 -2.73 41.89 -13.79
C GLU A 954 -1.57 42.84 -13.53
N PHE A 955 -1.52 43.37 -12.31
CA PHE A 955 -0.43 44.19 -11.81
C PHE A 955 0.21 43.48 -10.62
N SER A 956 1.05 42.47 -10.88
CA SER A 956 1.95 41.95 -9.85
C SER A 956 3.38 42.33 -10.20
N ALA A 957 4.03 43.04 -9.28
CA ALA A 957 5.47 43.17 -9.18
C ALA A 957 6.17 41.81 -9.40
N ASN A 958 7.41 41.86 -9.88
CA ASN A 958 8.28 40.71 -10.14
C ASN A 958 8.04 39.57 -9.15
N ASP A 959 7.76 38.38 -9.71
CA ASP A 959 7.64 37.12 -8.96
C ASP A 959 8.83 36.99 -7.99
N PRO A 960 8.64 36.82 -6.67
CA PRO A 960 9.73 36.66 -5.71
C PRO A 960 10.61 35.43 -6.00
N GLU A 961 10.09 34.47 -6.78
CA GLU A 961 10.79 33.26 -7.22
C GLU A 961 11.35 33.37 -8.65
N GLY A 962 11.13 34.51 -9.31
CA GLY A 962 11.95 35.00 -10.41
C GLY A 962 13.09 35.88 -9.87
N PRO A 963 14.04 36.35 -10.72
CA PRO A 963 15.31 36.94 -10.27
C PRO A 963 15.17 38.38 -9.74
N GLY A 964 14.29 38.64 -8.76
CA GLY A 964 13.97 39.99 -8.29
C GLY A 964 13.50 40.20 -6.84
N GLY A 965 13.41 39.16 -6.00
CA GLY A 965 12.99 39.29 -4.58
C GLY A 965 14.06 39.80 -3.60
N LEU A 966 13.75 39.85 -2.29
CA LEU A 966 14.67 40.32 -1.22
C LEU A 966 16.04 39.61 -1.26
N ALA A 967 16.08 38.32 -1.60
CA ALA A 967 17.32 37.56 -1.74
C ALA A 967 18.22 38.07 -2.89
N ALA A 968 17.62 38.44 -4.03
CA ALA A 968 18.35 39.02 -5.16
C ALA A 968 18.83 40.44 -4.83
N PHE A 969 17.96 41.26 -4.21
CA PHE A 969 18.32 42.60 -3.76
C PHE A 969 19.52 42.60 -2.80
N ILE A 970 19.55 41.67 -1.84
CA ILE A 970 20.69 41.51 -0.93
C ILE A 970 21.96 41.06 -1.69
N GLY A 971 21.81 40.15 -2.66
CA GLY A 971 22.89 39.70 -3.54
C GLY A 971 23.50 40.79 -4.42
N GLU A 972 22.81 41.90 -4.62
CA GLU A 972 23.26 43.04 -5.45
C GLU A 972 23.71 44.26 -4.63
N THR A 973 23.28 44.37 -3.37
CA THR A 973 23.48 45.57 -2.54
C THR A 973 24.38 45.35 -1.33
N LYS A 974 24.45 44.13 -0.78
CA LYS A 974 25.22 43.85 0.44
C LYS A 974 26.53 43.16 0.15
N LYS A 975 27.63 43.84 0.48
CA LYS A 975 28.99 43.33 0.38
C LYS A 975 29.46 42.79 1.72
N CYS A 976 30.22 41.70 1.67
CA CYS A 976 30.86 41.07 2.80
C CYS A 976 31.76 42.08 3.50
N PRO A 977 31.67 42.23 4.85
CA PRO A 977 32.50 43.18 5.57
C PRO A 977 34.00 42.86 5.46
N VAL A 978 34.34 41.58 5.28
CA VAL A 978 35.71 41.05 5.22
C VAL A 978 36.31 41.14 3.82
N CYS A 979 35.72 40.46 2.83
CA CYS A 979 36.33 40.36 1.48
C CYS A 979 35.66 41.22 0.40
N LYS A 980 34.64 42.02 0.77
CA LYS A 980 33.88 42.92 -0.12
C LYS A 980 33.11 42.26 -1.29
N ASN A 981 33.10 40.94 -1.39
CA ASN A 981 32.23 40.21 -2.32
C ASN A 981 30.76 40.22 -1.86
N TYR A 982 29.82 40.06 -2.79
CA TYR A 982 28.40 40.09 -2.47
C TYR A 982 27.97 38.91 -1.59
N LEU A 983 27.13 39.20 -0.60
CA LEU A 983 26.58 38.23 0.35
C LEU A 983 25.35 37.53 -0.24
N LYS A 984 25.17 36.25 0.10
CA LYS A 984 23.97 35.48 -0.25
C LYS A 984 23.14 35.18 0.98
N MET A 985 21.83 35.19 0.83
CA MET A 985 20.92 34.79 1.88
C MET A 985 20.84 33.25 1.96
N ILE A 986 21.01 32.66 3.15
CA ILE A 986 20.84 31.23 3.41
C ILE A 986 20.08 31.01 4.72
N ARG A 987 19.47 29.82 4.88
CA ARG A 987 18.74 29.45 6.10
C ARG A 987 19.64 28.69 7.07
N GLY A 988 19.78 29.19 8.29
CA GLY A 988 20.54 28.51 9.35
C GLY A 988 19.79 27.33 9.97
N LYS A 989 20.51 26.43 10.67
CA LYS A 989 19.95 25.26 11.38
C LYS A 989 18.87 25.59 12.43
N SER A 990 18.81 26.84 12.89
CA SER A 990 17.82 27.36 13.85
C SER A 990 16.60 27.99 13.17
N GLY A 991 16.47 27.90 11.84
CA GLY A 991 15.39 28.52 11.06
C GLY A 991 15.55 30.01 10.81
N LYS A 992 16.60 30.65 11.36
CA LYS A 992 16.91 32.08 11.14
C LYS A 992 17.62 32.32 9.80
N THR A 993 17.25 33.40 9.13
CA THR A 993 17.87 33.87 7.89
C THR A 993 19.22 34.53 8.16
N ILE A 994 20.29 34.01 7.55
CA ILE A 994 21.67 34.51 7.67
C ILE A 994 22.21 34.89 6.29
N LEU A 995 23.07 35.89 6.27
CA LEU A 995 23.82 36.30 5.09
C LEU A 995 25.18 35.60 5.11
N TRP A 996 25.56 34.97 4.02
CA TRP A 996 26.76 34.15 3.90
C TRP A 996 27.60 34.57 2.72
N CYS A 997 28.90 34.73 2.96
CA CYS A 997 29.88 34.98 1.91
C CYS A 997 30.46 33.66 1.40
N LYS A 998 30.33 33.38 0.11
CA LYS A 998 30.90 32.16 -0.50
C LYS A 998 32.43 32.10 -0.40
N GLU A 999 33.10 33.24 -0.59
CA GLU A 999 34.56 33.28 -0.72
C GLU A 999 35.30 33.13 0.62
N CYS A 1000 34.90 33.88 1.66
CA CYS A 1000 35.57 33.85 2.96
C CYS A 1000 34.75 33.16 4.07
N GLN A 1001 33.62 32.54 3.71
CA GLN A 1001 32.70 31.81 4.59
C GLN A 1001 32.13 32.61 5.78
N THR A 1002 32.34 33.92 5.84
CA THR A 1002 31.83 34.79 6.89
C THR A 1002 30.30 34.86 6.84
N THR A 1003 29.67 34.77 8.00
CA THR A 1003 28.21 34.89 8.15
C THR A 1003 27.84 36.15 8.94
N SER A 1004 26.76 36.82 8.55
CA SER A 1004 26.10 37.87 9.33
C SER A 1004 24.58 37.62 9.39
N LEU A 1005 23.87 38.31 10.28
CA LEU A 1005 22.40 38.21 10.33
C LEU A 1005 21.76 39.21 9.37
N LEU A 1006 20.61 38.83 8.80
CA LEU A 1006 19.71 39.78 8.16
C LEU A 1006 19.12 40.70 9.24
N THR A 1007 19.04 42.01 8.99
CA THR A 1007 18.53 42.99 9.96
C THR A 1007 17.20 43.59 9.51
N PRO A 1008 16.36 44.16 10.41
CA PRO A 1008 15.16 44.89 10.01
C PRO A 1008 15.46 46.04 9.05
N ASP A 1009 16.61 46.71 9.20
CA ASP A 1009 17.00 47.82 8.34
C ASP A 1009 17.26 47.39 6.90
N ASP A 1010 17.82 46.18 6.70
CA ASP A 1010 18.01 45.62 5.35
C ASP A 1010 16.67 45.39 4.65
N ILE A 1011 15.67 44.93 5.41
CA ILE A 1011 14.31 44.67 4.92
C ILE A 1011 13.57 46.00 4.67
N ASN A 1012 13.67 46.95 5.60
CA ASN A 1012 13.09 48.28 5.45
C ASN A 1012 13.69 49.02 4.25
N HIS A 1013 15.00 48.88 4.01
CA HIS A 1013 15.67 49.47 2.86
C HIS A 1013 15.16 48.87 1.54
N TYR A 1014 15.03 47.54 1.47
CA TYR A 1014 14.41 46.87 0.32
C TYR A 1014 12.98 47.34 0.08
N MET A 1015 12.14 47.37 1.12
CA MET A 1015 10.75 47.84 1.01
C MET A 1015 10.65 49.29 0.55
N TYR A 1016 11.55 50.16 1.04
CA TYR A 1016 11.63 51.55 0.62
C TYR A 1016 12.02 51.69 -0.87
N VAL A 1017 13.10 51.02 -1.29
CA VAL A 1017 13.61 51.10 -2.67
C VAL A 1017 12.64 50.48 -3.68
N LYS A 1018 11.92 49.42 -3.30
CA LYS A 1018 10.95 48.74 -4.16
C LYS A 1018 9.51 49.22 -3.99
N HIS A 1019 9.29 50.23 -3.15
CA HIS A 1019 7.96 50.79 -2.84
C HIS A 1019 6.91 49.73 -2.45
N ILE A 1020 7.31 48.75 -1.61
CA ILE A 1020 6.47 47.62 -1.21
C ILE A 1020 5.42 48.07 -0.21
N ARG A 1021 4.16 47.68 -0.44
CA ARG A 1021 3.02 47.98 0.43
C ARG A 1021 2.32 46.71 0.90
N CYS A 1022 1.56 46.81 1.98
CA CYS A 1022 0.81 45.68 2.52
C CYS A 1022 -0.13 45.07 1.46
N PRO A 1023 -0.08 43.76 1.19
CA PRO A 1023 -0.89 43.12 0.14
C PRO A 1023 -2.39 43.13 0.47
N GLN A 1024 -2.74 43.19 1.77
CA GLN A 1024 -4.12 43.22 2.24
C GLN A 1024 -4.66 44.66 2.39
N HIS A 1025 -3.87 45.56 2.96
CA HIS A 1025 -4.35 46.89 3.40
C HIS A 1025 -3.78 48.07 2.59
N ARG A 1026 -2.81 47.82 1.69
CA ARG A 1026 -2.12 48.83 0.85
C ARG A 1026 -1.49 50.02 1.62
N CYS A 1027 -1.27 49.90 2.93
CA CYS A 1027 -0.54 50.85 3.76
C CYS A 1027 0.96 50.51 3.87
N GLU A 1028 1.73 51.36 4.55
CA GLU A 1028 3.17 51.17 4.74
C GLU A 1028 3.48 49.94 5.59
N LEU A 1029 4.66 49.37 5.35
CA LEU A 1029 5.18 48.20 6.03
C LEU A 1029 6.44 48.56 6.79
N THR A 1030 6.58 48.03 8.00
CA THR A 1030 7.78 48.19 8.81
C THR A 1030 8.26 46.84 9.32
N ALA A 1031 9.52 46.51 9.04
CA ALA A 1031 10.20 45.35 9.60
C ALA A 1031 10.62 45.62 11.05
N ARG A 1032 10.40 44.63 11.93
CA ARG A 1032 10.71 44.67 13.37
C ARG A 1032 11.27 43.33 13.84
N VAL A 1033 11.90 43.33 15.02
CA VAL A 1033 12.35 42.11 15.70
C VAL A 1033 11.31 41.71 16.76
N GLY A 1034 10.85 40.47 16.74
CA GLY A 1034 9.93 39.90 17.72
C GLY A 1034 10.53 38.70 18.45
N GLN A 1035 9.79 38.13 19.40
CA GLN A 1035 10.21 36.98 20.21
C GLN A 1035 10.59 35.73 19.38
N TYR A 1036 10.06 35.62 18.16
CA TYR A 1036 10.27 34.49 17.24
C TYR A 1036 11.15 34.81 16.03
N GLY A 1037 11.71 36.03 15.93
CA GLY A 1037 12.55 36.46 14.80
C GLY A 1037 12.07 37.74 14.11
N LEU A 1038 12.56 37.96 12.89
CA LEU A 1038 12.16 39.11 12.06
C LEU A 1038 10.74 38.93 11.55
N TYR A 1039 9.95 39.99 11.62
CA TYR A 1039 8.62 40.05 11.04
C TYR A 1039 8.37 41.44 10.50
N ILE A 1040 7.44 41.57 9.57
CA ILE A 1040 7.03 42.82 8.97
C ILE A 1040 5.59 43.07 9.40
N LYS A 1041 5.27 44.29 9.80
CA LYS A 1041 3.93 44.67 10.22
C LYS A 1041 3.47 45.90 9.46
N CYS A 1042 2.22 45.88 8.99
CA CYS A 1042 1.60 47.07 8.42
C CYS A 1042 0.91 47.92 9.50
N ASP A 1043 0.64 49.19 9.19
CA ASP A 1043 -0.01 50.13 10.12
C ASP A 1043 -1.39 49.65 10.61
N ALA A 1044 -2.09 48.87 9.78
CA ALA A 1044 -3.39 48.27 10.08
C ALA A 1044 -3.31 46.92 10.83
N GLY A 1045 -2.12 46.46 11.19
CA GLY A 1045 -1.93 45.29 12.07
C GLY A 1045 -1.65 43.95 11.40
N HIS A 1046 -1.60 43.86 10.06
CA HIS A 1046 -1.24 42.63 9.34
C HIS A 1046 0.25 42.31 9.50
N CYS A 1047 0.57 41.06 9.84
CA CYS A 1047 1.94 40.57 10.02
C CYS A 1047 2.36 39.65 8.87
N LEU A 1048 3.51 39.93 8.27
CA LEU A 1048 4.17 39.17 7.20
C LEU A 1048 5.53 38.67 7.68
N LYS A 1049 6.04 37.60 7.08
CA LYS A 1049 7.43 37.16 7.22
C LYS A 1049 8.31 37.86 6.18
N PRO A 1050 9.63 37.98 6.40
CA PRO A 1050 10.55 38.52 5.41
C PRO A 1050 10.57 37.77 4.07
N GLU A 1051 10.13 36.51 4.06
CA GLU A 1051 10.03 35.65 2.87
C GLU A 1051 8.74 35.93 2.05
N ASP A 1052 7.78 36.68 2.63
CA ASP A 1052 6.49 36.99 2.02
C ASP A 1052 6.51 38.30 1.19
N ILE A 1053 7.67 38.97 1.08
CA ILE A 1053 7.91 40.22 0.33
C ILE A 1053 9.16 40.11 -0.56
#